data_AF-A0A965JKM2-F1
#
_entry.id   AF-A0A965JKM2-F1
#
_cell.length_a   1.000
_cell.length_b   1.000
_cell.length_c   1.000
_cell.angle_alpha   90.00
_cell.angle_beta   90.00
_cell.angle_gamma   90.00
#
_symmetry.space_group_name_H-M   'P 1'
#
loop_
_entity.id
_entity.type
_entity.pdbx_description
1 polymer ?
#
loop_
_entity_poly.entity_id
_entity_poly.type
_entity_poly.pdbx_seq_one_letter_code
_entity_poly.pdbx_strand_id
1 'polypeptide(L)'
;MHRPWYYTHVFADPGHADTVYITNLQMWKSTDGGTGFTEVTTPHGDNHDLWIDPNDPRRMIEGNDGGACVSFNGGATWSSIYNQKTAQFYRLDVDNQYPYRVYGTQQDNTSISVPSASEWGSITLGDCTYPGTGESGFIAVHPEDPNIVYCGAVGSSPGGAGALQRYDHRTRQIRLVNVWPEESTGIAPKDLKYRFAWTFPLVFSPHDPKTLYAGGNRVFRTRDEGSSWECISQDLSLNDLARQGPSGGSLTHDTAGAEVHATCACVTPSPHRPQEIWASTDDGLVHVTRTDGRRWANVTPRGMPALAYVGCVEVSPHDANTVYVSATRYKQADYRPYLFRTRDGGKTWQSIVGNLPTGEITRVVRADPVRPGLLFTGTETGIFYSLDDGQHWSRMGGGLPVAPIYDLKIKHGDLIAATHGRSFWILDDLSPLRQLSADLNAVQLITPRDTVRSRLSWSAGSSLGKKGISYGPAFGIGGSSETVTLPDGTTTRVFLDVGEGAPGGALVHYWLPEGFKGSVRLRILDAKGREIRLVDSSLTQLPTAKRPSVKPGLNRWSWDLRHRGPTSLDKSLMTRRNQPLAAESEDLDGPVVNPGRYTVVLEAGEQSLQAHFAVIKDPRVKASQRAFEQQGALLAQLYGQWSRLNEGINHLRTIKRQLAGLAPRLNAASKALRSQVTSLERSLSAIEAVLVDVKRESPRDVLRHPAGLDDTLVDLISVVSIADEAPTHQARQVSDEILARVEAELGKLHACVTHDLGALNTALRQAGLEVLGLP
;
A
#
# COMPACT_ATOMS: atom_id res chain seq x y z
N MET A 1 24.09 1.63 -36.85
CA MET A 1 24.10 1.41 -35.39
C MET A 1 23.85 2.76 -34.73
N HIS A 2 22.85 2.84 -33.86
CA HIS A 2 22.54 4.06 -33.10
C HIS A 2 23.33 4.00 -31.77
N ARG A 3 23.75 5.14 -31.21
CA ARG A 3 24.40 5.25 -29.88
C ARG A 3 25.32 4.06 -29.52
N PRO A 4 26.42 3.81 -30.27
CA PRO A 4 27.18 2.56 -30.17
C PRO A 4 27.83 2.31 -28.80
N TRP A 5 27.97 3.35 -27.98
CA TRP A 5 28.51 3.26 -26.62
C TRP A 5 27.47 2.80 -25.58
N TYR A 6 26.18 2.85 -25.89
CA TYR A 6 25.10 2.67 -24.92
C TYR A 6 24.59 1.22 -24.86
N TYR A 7 24.09 0.68 -25.98
CA TYR A 7 23.40 -0.63 -26.01
C TYR A 7 23.88 -1.57 -27.13
N THR A 8 24.98 -1.25 -27.83
CA THR A 8 25.39 -2.00 -29.04
C THR A 8 26.30 -3.18 -28.71
N HIS A 9 25.74 -4.40 -28.65
CA HIS A 9 26.48 -5.65 -28.45
C HIS A 9 26.15 -6.70 -29.53
N VAL A 10 27.13 -7.54 -29.87
CA VAL A 10 27.00 -8.62 -30.86
C VAL A 10 27.05 -9.97 -30.15
N PHE A 11 26.09 -10.84 -30.42
CA PHE A 11 25.96 -12.18 -29.84
C PHE A 11 25.93 -13.24 -30.93
N ALA A 12 26.74 -14.29 -30.80
CA ALA A 12 26.69 -15.44 -31.70
C ALA A 12 25.64 -16.45 -31.21
N ASP A 13 24.92 -17.08 -32.13
CA ASP A 13 24.04 -18.21 -31.81
C ASP A 13 24.90 -19.45 -31.47
N PRO A 14 24.73 -20.07 -30.29
CA PRO A 14 25.55 -21.19 -29.87
C PRO A 14 25.30 -22.48 -30.66
N GLY A 15 24.17 -22.59 -31.37
CA GLY A 15 23.81 -23.77 -32.17
C GLY A 15 24.00 -23.59 -33.68
N HIS A 16 24.18 -22.36 -34.17
CA HIS A 16 24.24 -22.06 -35.61
C HIS A 16 25.36 -21.05 -35.92
N ALA A 17 26.46 -21.53 -36.50
CA ALA A 17 27.66 -20.71 -36.75
C ALA A 17 27.42 -19.45 -37.60
N ASP A 18 26.43 -19.47 -38.51
CA ASP A 18 26.10 -18.35 -39.38
C ASP A 18 25.05 -17.39 -38.78
N THR A 19 24.55 -17.67 -37.58
CA THR A 19 23.53 -16.84 -36.92
C THR A 19 24.17 -15.92 -35.89
N VAL A 20 23.93 -14.62 -36.04
CA VAL A 20 24.38 -13.58 -35.11
C VAL A 20 23.26 -12.59 -34.82
N TYR A 21 23.24 -12.08 -33.60
CA TYR A 21 22.30 -11.08 -33.12
C TYR A 21 23.04 -9.80 -32.77
N ILE A 22 22.42 -8.66 -33.03
CA ILE A 22 22.92 -7.34 -32.65
C ILE A 22 21.86 -6.66 -31.80
N THR A 23 22.21 -6.41 -30.55
CA THR A 23 21.47 -5.53 -29.65
C THR A 23 21.79 -4.09 -30.03
N ASN A 24 20.75 -3.25 -30.12
CA ASN A 24 20.76 -1.85 -30.56
C ASN A 24 19.37 -1.25 -30.19
N LEU A 25 19.06 -0.02 -30.61
CA LEU A 25 17.72 0.59 -30.43
C LEU A 25 16.60 -0.39 -30.81
N GLN A 26 16.72 -0.99 -31.99
CA GLN A 26 16.03 -2.24 -32.35
C GLN A 26 17.02 -3.40 -32.31
N MET A 27 16.54 -4.61 -32.00
CA MET A 27 17.35 -5.82 -32.07
C MET A 27 17.35 -6.39 -33.49
N TRP A 28 18.51 -6.85 -33.95
CA TRP A 28 18.70 -7.37 -35.31
C TRP A 28 19.27 -8.79 -35.29
N LYS A 29 18.95 -9.58 -36.32
CA LYS A 29 19.44 -10.93 -36.53
C LYS A 29 19.94 -11.10 -37.96
N SER A 30 21.06 -11.79 -38.09
CA SER A 30 21.56 -12.35 -39.34
C SER A 30 21.56 -13.87 -39.24
N THR A 31 21.34 -14.56 -40.35
CA THR A 31 21.47 -16.02 -40.47
C THR A 31 22.43 -16.44 -41.59
N ASP A 32 23.19 -15.49 -42.14
CA ASP A 32 24.08 -15.68 -43.28
C ASP A 32 25.52 -15.17 -42.99
N GLY A 33 25.94 -15.25 -41.72
CA GLY A 33 27.28 -14.85 -41.30
C GLY A 33 27.49 -13.33 -41.18
N GLY A 34 26.40 -12.55 -41.17
CA GLY A 34 26.41 -11.10 -40.95
C GLY A 34 26.29 -10.27 -42.22
N THR A 35 25.91 -10.88 -43.36
CA THR A 35 25.75 -10.15 -44.62
C THR A 35 24.37 -9.49 -44.75
N GLY A 36 23.32 -10.10 -44.20
CA GLY A 36 21.95 -9.59 -44.21
C GLY A 36 21.34 -9.59 -42.81
N PHE A 37 20.62 -8.52 -42.47
CA PHE A 37 19.95 -8.39 -41.18
C PHE A 37 18.44 -8.22 -41.33
N THR A 38 17.71 -8.89 -40.45
CA THR A 38 16.27 -8.68 -40.22
C THR A 38 16.05 -8.27 -38.77
N GLU A 39 15.04 -7.44 -38.53
CA GLU A 39 14.68 -7.04 -37.19
C GLU A 39 14.06 -8.20 -36.42
N VAL A 40 14.42 -8.33 -35.14
CA VAL A 40 13.75 -9.19 -34.16
C VAL A 40 12.97 -8.26 -33.24
N THR A 41 11.66 -8.19 -33.42
CA THR A 41 10.82 -7.30 -32.61
C THR A 41 10.80 -7.81 -31.16
N THR A 42 11.21 -6.93 -30.24
CA THR A 42 11.17 -7.13 -28.80
C THR A 42 10.02 -6.33 -28.17
N PRO A 43 9.58 -6.64 -26.93
CA PRO A 43 8.50 -5.91 -26.26
C PRO A 43 8.81 -4.43 -25.97
N HIS A 44 10.07 -4.03 -26.02
CA HIS A 44 10.56 -2.67 -25.77
C HIS A 44 11.85 -2.40 -26.56
N GLY A 45 12.16 -1.13 -26.85
CA GLY A 45 13.42 -0.73 -27.50
C GLY A 45 14.60 -0.67 -26.52
N ASP A 46 15.75 -0.17 -27.00
CA ASP A 46 17.00 -0.05 -26.23
C ASP A 46 17.40 -1.39 -25.61
N ASN A 47 17.75 -2.33 -26.49
CA ASN A 47 18.09 -3.71 -26.16
C ASN A 47 19.57 -3.75 -25.76
N HIS A 48 19.89 -4.23 -24.56
CA HIS A 48 21.25 -4.18 -23.99
C HIS A 48 21.93 -5.55 -23.88
N ASP A 49 21.15 -6.61 -23.67
CA ASP A 49 21.72 -7.93 -23.40
C ASP A 49 20.88 -9.06 -24.00
N LEU A 50 21.54 -10.17 -24.33
CA LEU A 50 20.93 -11.35 -24.90
C LEU A 50 21.62 -12.61 -24.41
N TRP A 51 20.87 -13.46 -23.73
CA TRP A 51 21.27 -14.83 -23.43
C TRP A 51 20.52 -15.81 -24.32
N ILE A 52 21.27 -16.79 -24.87
CA ILE A 52 20.74 -17.86 -25.73
C ILE A 52 21.13 -19.19 -25.11
N ASP A 53 20.16 -20.10 -24.90
CA ASP A 53 20.43 -21.43 -24.33
C ASP A 53 21.33 -22.23 -25.30
N PRO A 54 22.53 -22.66 -24.87
CA PRO A 54 23.45 -23.41 -25.73
C PRO A 54 22.92 -24.79 -26.14
N ASN A 55 21.93 -25.34 -25.43
CA ASN A 55 21.34 -26.64 -25.76
C ASN A 55 20.07 -26.52 -26.62
N ASP A 56 19.45 -25.34 -26.66
CA ASP A 56 18.23 -25.09 -27.44
C ASP A 56 18.13 -23.59 -27.77
N PRO A 57 18.73 -23.10 -28.87
CA PRO A 57 18.79 -21.67 -29.20
C PRO A 57 17.44 -20.98 -29.40
N ARG A 58 16.33 -21.73 -29.38
CA ARG A 58 14.98 -21.17 -29.36
C ARG A 58 14.64 -20.54 -28.00
N ARG A 59 15.38 -20.89 -26.94
CA ARG A 59 15.20 -20.34 -25.60
C ARG A 59 16.14 -19.17 -25.40
N MET A 60 15.56 -18.00 -25.16
CA MET A 60 16.29 -16.75 -25.11
C MET A 60 15.79 -15.91 -23.94
N ILE A 61 16.70 -15.13 -23.34
CA ILE A 61 16.37 -14.05 -22.43
C ILE A 61 16.97 -12.79 -23.04
N GLU A 62 16.15 -11.78 -23.25
CA GLU A 62 16.56 -10.48 -23.79
C GLU A 62 16.31 -9.41 -22.73
N GLY A 63 17.27 -8.53 -22.52
CA GLY A 63 17.22 -7.45 -21.55
C GLY A 63 17.25 -6.09 -22.24
N ASN A 64 16.19 -5.32 -22.05
CA ASN A 64 15.99 -3.98 -22.61
C ASN A 64 15.64 -2.97 -21.51
N ASP A 65 15.51 -1.68 -21.87
CA ASP A 65 15.17 -0.61 -20.91
C ASP A 65 13.82 -0.83 -20.18
N GLY A 66 12.90 -1.57 -20.78
CA GLY A 66 11.62 -1.96 -20.16
C GLY A 66 11.73 -3.13 -19.17
N GLY A 67 12.84 -3.89 -19.20
CA GLY A 67 13.09 -5.05 -18.34
C GLY A 67 13.51 -6.30 -19.13
N ALA A 68 13.44 -7.47 -18.48
CA ALA A 68 13.79 -8.74 -19.13
C ALA A 68 12.56 -9.40 -19.77
N CYS A 69 12.72 -10.01 -20.93
CA CYS A 69 11.69 -10.83 -21.58
C CYS A 69 12.25 -12.19 -22.03
N VAL A 70 11.38 -13.20 -22.08
CA VAL A 70 11.77 -14.59 -22.36
C VAL A 70 11.09 -15.09 -23.63
N SER A 71 11.84 -15.77 -24.49
CA SER A 71 11.32 -16.48 -25.66
C SER A 71 11.59 -17.98 -25.55
N PHE A 72 10.67 -18.78 -26.10
CA PHE A 72 10.83 -20.24 -26.29
C PHE A 72 10.76 -20.65 -27.76
N ASN A 73 10.76 -19.68 -28.67
CA ASN A 73 10.63 -19.90 -30.12
C ASN A 73 11.59 -19.02 -30.94
N GLY A 74 12.77 -18.71 -30.38
CA GLY A 74 13.85 -18.03 -31.09
C GLY A 74 13.58 -16.56 -31.38
N GLY A 75 12.85 -15.88 -30.49
CA GLY A 75 12.51 -14.46 -30.59
C GLY A 75 11.29 -14.16 -31.46
N ALA A 76 10.53 -15.16 -31.91
CA ALA A 76 9.29 -14.93 -32.64
C ALA A 76 8.18 -14.36 -31.75
N THR A 77 8.15 -14.75 -30.47
CA THR A 77 7.32 -14.14 -29.43
C THR A 77 8.07 -14.08 -28.11
N TRP A 78 7.73 -13.10 -27.27
CA TRP A 78 8.35 -12.85 -25.98
C TRP A 78 7.30 -12.80 -24.85
N SER A 79 7.72 -13.09 -23.62
CA SER A 79 6.91 -12.83 -22.43
C SER A 79 6.69 -11.33 -22.21
N SER A 80 5.69 -10.98 -21.40
CA SER A 80 5.51 -9.61 -20.93
C SER A 80 6.66 -9.16 -20.03
N ILE A 81 7.04 -7.88 -20.13
CA ILE A 81 7.96 -7.17 -19.20
C ILE A 81 7.25 -6.68 -17.93
N TYR A 82 5.91 -6.62 -17.95
CA TYR A 82 5.08 -6.09 -16.84
C TYR A 82 4.86 -7.08 -15.69
N ASN A 83 5.69 -8.11 -15.59
CA ASN A 83 5.69 -9.09 -14.51
C ASN A 83 6.85 -8.86 -13.52
N GLN A 84 7.56 -7.73 -13.65
CA GLN A 84 8.71 -7.34 -12.84
C GLN A 84 8.47 -5.97 -12.20
N LYS A 85 8.86 -5.82 -10.92
CA LYS A 85 8.74 -4.55 -10.17
C LYS A 85 9.98 -3.66 -10.37
N THR A 86 10.25 -3.31 -11.62
CA THR A 86 11.47 -2.61 -12.06
C THR A 86 11.29 -1.11 -12.27
N ALA A 87 10.11 -0.55 -11.94
CA ALA A 87 9.84 0.87 -12.18
C ALA A 87 10.88 1.78 -11.50
N GLN A 88 11.41 2.72 -12.29
CA GLN A 88 12.42 3.69 -11.90
C GLN A 88 11.80 5.10 -11.87
N PHE A 89 11.83 5.72 -10.69
CA PHE A 89 11.26 7.05 -10.48
C PHE A 89 12.35 8.05 -10.11
N TYR A 90 12.32 9.24 -10.70
CA TYR A 90 13.19 10.35 -10.34
C TYR A 90 12.58 11.26 -9.28
N ARG A 91 11.29 11.54 -9.39
CA ARG A 91 10.52 12.44 -8.53
C ARG A 91 9.09 11.96 -8.43
N LEU A 92 8.43 12.30 -7.32
CA LEU A 92 7.03 11.95 -7.11
C LEU A 92 6.19 13.14 -6.68
N ASP A 93 4.88 13.04 -6.90
CA ASP A 93 3.88 13.92 -6.29
C ASP A 93 2.68 13.13 -5.76
N VAL A 94 1.83 13.77 -4.95
CA VAL A 94 0.69 13.13 -4.29
C VAL A 94 -0.53 14.04 -4.29
N ASP A 95 -1.72 13.46 -4.46
CA ASP A 95 -2.98 14.22 -4.46
C ASP A 95 -3.66 14.25 -3.07
N ASN A 96 -4.88 14.78 -3.04
CA ASN A 96 -5.75 14.86 -1.87
C ASN A 96 -6.98 13.91 -1.94
N GLN A 97 -6.98 12.94 -2.87
CA GLN A 97 -8.08 11.97 -2.96
C GLN A 97 -8.06 10.98 -1.79
N TYR A 98 -9.13 10.18 -1.65
CA TYR A 98 -9.14 9.04 -0.73
C TYR A 98 -9.63 7.76 -1.44
N PRO A 99 -8.83 6.69 -1.46
CA PRO A 99 -7.40 6.66 -1.18
C PRO A 99 -6.63 7.70 -2.01
N TYR A 100 -5.58 8.31 -1.44
CA TYR A 100 -4.76 9.27 -2.18
C TYR A 100 -3.95 8.53 -3.25
N ARG A 101 -3.53 9.24 -4.30
CA ARG A 101 -2.71 8.69 -5.38
C ARG A 101 -1.29 9.24 -5.34
N VAL A 102 -0.34 8.42 -5.80
CA VAL A 102 1.08 8.73 -5.96
C VAL A 102 1.38 8.81 -7.45
N TYR A 103 2.05 9.88 -7.86
CA TYR A 103 2.36 10.19 -9.24
C TYR A 103 3.86 10.14 -9.46
N GLY A 104 4.32 9.69 -10.63
CA GLY A 104 5.72 9.77 -11.04
C GLY A 104 5.88 9.59 -12.55
N THR A 105 6.95 10.14 -13.10
CA THR A 105 7.41 9.78 -14.45
C THR A 105 8.28 8.53 -14.35
N GLN A 106 7.96 7.50 -15.13
CA GLN A 106 8.72 6.26 -15.14
C GLN A 106 9.74 6.31 -16.28
N GLN A 107 11.01 6.18 -15.94
CA GLN A 107 12.08 6.11 -16.94
C GLN A 107 11.77 5.01 -17.98
N ASP A 108 11.96 5.34 -19.26
CA ASP A 108 11.70 4.48 -20.43
C ASP A 108 10.27 3.92 -20.48
N ASN A 109 9.31 4.68 -19.95
CA ASN A 109 7.90 4.35 -20.01
C ASN A 109 7.06 5.65 -19.95
N THR A 110 5.87 5.58 -19.38
CA THR A 110 4.93 6.70 -19.26
C THR A 110 4.99 7.33 -17.88
N SER A 111 4.33 8.47 -17.72
CA SER A 111 3.94 8.91 -16.38
C SER A 111 2.87 7.97 -15.83
N ILE A 112 2.85 7.77 -14.52
CA ILE A 112 1.88 6.90 -13.84
C ILE A 112 1.32 7.57 -12.60
N SER A 113 0.07 7.25 -12.30
CA SER A 113 -0.59 7.54 -11.05
C SER A 113 -1.15 6.25 -10.46
N VAL A 114 -0.77 5.95 -9.22
CA VAL A 114 -1.06 4.70 -8.50
C VAL A 114 -1.81 5.04 -7.22
N PRO A 115 -2.97 4.41 -6.91
CA PRO A 115 -3.66 4.66 -5.65
C PRO A 115 -2.92 3.99 -4.48
N SER A 116 -3.00 4.58 -3.28
CA SER A 116 -2.43 4.02 -2.05
C SER A 116 -3.16 2.76 -1.54
N ALA A 117 -4.39 2.53 -2.00
CA ALA A 117 -5.17 1.32 -1.76
C ALA A 117 -6.21 1.13 -2.86
N SER A 118 -6.66 -0.12 -3.06
CA SER A 118 -7.65 -0.50 -4.08
C SER A 118 -8.75 -1.37 -3.48
N GLU A 119 -9.96 -1.31 -4.07
CA GLU A 119 -11.11 -2.13 -3.68
C GLU A 119 -10.89 -3.64 -3.88
N TRP A 120 -9.84 -4.07 -4.59
CA TRP A 120 -9.58 -5.48 -4.87
C TRP A 120 -8.65 -6.13 -3.84
N GLY A 121 -8.26 -5.42 -2.78
CA GLY A 121 -7.30 -5.92 -1.77
C GLY A 121 -5.86 -6.00 -2.27
N SER A 122 -5.62 -5.60 -3.52
CA SER A 122 -4.33 -5.41 -4.16
C SER A 122 -4.45 -4.29 -5.18
N ILE A 123 -3.39 -3.54 -5.41
CA ILE A 123 -3.34 -2.47 -6.42
C ILE A 123 -2.90 -3.08 -7.74
N THR A 124 -3.82 -3.18 -8.68
CA THR A 124 -3.56 -3.78 -9.99
C THR A 124 -3.17 -2.70 -11.01
N LEU A 125 -2.59 -3.11 -12.15
CA LEU A 125 -2.35 -2.17 -13.26
C LEU A 125 -3.64 -1.51 -13.76
N GLY A 126 -4.80 -2.17 -13.60
CA GLY A 126 -6.10 -1.59 -13.93
C GLY A 126 -6.54 -0.44 -13.03
N ASP A 127 -5.97 -0.34 -11.82
CA ASP A 127 -6.21 0.75 -10.87
C ASP A 127 -5.31 1.97 -11.13
N CYS A 128 -4.27 1.78 -11.94
CA CYS A 128 -3.33 2.80 -12.36
C CYS A 128 -3.88 3.63 -13.53
N THR A 129 -3.43 4.88 -13.64
CA THR A 129 -3.70 5.75 -14.79
C THR A 129 -2.40 6.37 -15.30
N TYR A 130 -2.37 6.78 -16.57
CA TYR A 130 -1.16 7.30 -17.22
C TYR A 130 -1.32 8.79 -17.59
N PRO A 131 -1.01 9.72 -16.67
CA PRO A 131 -1.27 11.15 -16.83
C PRO A 131 -0.26 11.87 -17.75
N GLY A 132 -0.15 11.42 -19.00
CA GLY A 132 0.82 11.92 -19.97
C GLY A 132 1.85 10.86 -20.37
N THR A 133 2.61 11.15 -21.43
CA THR A 133 3.65 10.25 -21.96
C THR A 133 5.02 10.48 -21.34
N GLY A 134 5.15 11.41 -20.39
CA GLY A 134 6.43 11.81 -19.82
C GLY A 134 7.13 10.70 -19.05
N GLU A 135 8.34 10.34 -19.50
CA GLU A 135 9.21 9.34 -18.87
C GLU A 135 10.21 9.95 -17.89
N SER A 136 10.39 11.28 -17.96
CA SER A 136 11.50 11.97 -17.30
C SER A 136 11.04 13.13 -16.42
N GLY A 137 11.77 13.31 -15.31
CA GLY A 137 11.71 14.53 -14.51
C GLY A 137 10.62 14.62 -13.46
N PHE A 138 10.18 15.86 -13.21
CA PHE A 138 9.19 16.15 -12.18
C PHE A 138 7.78 15.93 -12.73
N ILE A 139 6.89 15.58 -11.81
CA ILE A 139 5.45 15.57 -12.01
C ILE A 139 4.82 16.46 -10.94
N ALA A 140 3.74 17.15 -11.30
CA ALA A 140 3.00 18.02 -10.39
C ALA A 140 1.50 17.85 -10.62
N VAL A 141 0.77 17.39 -9.61
CA VAL A 141 -0.70 17.31 -9.64
C VAL A 141 -1.29 18.62 -9.12
N HIS A 142 -2.33 19.13 -9.77
CA HIS A 142 -2.96 20.36 -9.33
C HIS A 142 -3.58 20.17 -7.93
N PRO A 143 -3.24 21.02 -6.94
CA PRO A 143 -3.51 20.76 -5.52
C PRO A 143 -5.01 20.70 -5.16
N GLU A 144 -5.85 21.38 -5.94
CA GLU A 144 -7.31 21.42 -5.75
C GLU A 144 -8.09 20.65 -6.83
N ASP A 145 -7.41 20.14 -7.87
CA ASP A 145 -8.07 19.43 -8.96
C ASP A 145 -7.20 18.27 -9.44
N PRO A 146 -7.36 17.06 -8.86
CA PRO A 146 -6.52 15.91 -9.19
C PRO A 146 -6.67 15.43 -10.63
N ASN A 147 -7.62 15.98 -11.40
CA ASN A 147 -7.72 15.68 -12.82
C ASN A 147 -6.67 16.37 -13.66
N ILE A 148 -6.07 17.48 -13.18
CA ILE A 148 -5.06 18.23 -13.93
C ILE A 148 -3.68 17.86 -13.42
N VAL A 149 -2.84 17.34 -14.31
CA VAL A 149 -1.48 16.87 -13.99
C VAL A 149 -0.50 17.47 -14.98
N TYR A 150 0.66 17.90 -14.50
CA TYR A 150 1.77 18.39 -15.31
C TYR A 150 2.94 17.42 -15.19
N CYS A 151 3.52 16.98 -16.30
CA CYS A 151 4.70 16.12 -16.28
C CYS A 151 5.79 16.62 -17.23
N GLY A 152 7.03 16.62 -16.74
CA GLY A 152 8.21 16.67 -17.60
C GLY A 152 8.18 15.51 -18.58
N ALA A 153 8.60 15.77 -19.82
CA ALA A 153 8.53 14.80 -20.90
C ALA A 153 9.70 14.95 -21.88
N VAL A 154 10.87 15.33 -21.37
CA VAL A 154 12.10 15.38 -22.18
C VAL A 154 12.41 13.95 -22.65
N GLY A 155 12.74 13.78 -23.93
CA GLY A 155 12.98 12.46 -24.55
C GLY A 155 11.72 11.73 -25.03
N SER A 156 10.57 11.96 -24.39
CA SER A 156 9.31 11.20 -24.60
C SER A 156 8.16 12.04 -25.20
N SER A 157 8.43 13.30 -25.56
CA SER A 157 7.43 14.21 -26.14
C SER A 157 8.05 15.22 -27.10
N PRO A 158 7.32 15.64 -28.16
CA PRO A 158 7.78 16.70 -29.05
C PRO A 158 7.88 18.07 -28.34
N GLY A 159 8.63 18.98 -28.95
CA GLY A 159 8.76 20.37 -28.50
C GLY A 159 10.12 20.71 -27.88
N GLY A 160 11.12 19.83 -28.02
CA GLY A 160 12.53 20.11 -27.77
C GLY A 160 12.87 20.37 -26.29
N ALA A 161 13.67 21.41 -26.04
CA ALA A 161 14.17 21.70 -24.68
C ALA A 161 13.02 22.00 -23.71
N GLY A 162 12.95 21.25 -22.60
CA GLY A 162 11.96 21.49 -21.56
C GLY A 162 10.53 21.08 -21.95
N ALA A 163 10.41 20.00 -22.72
CA ALA A 163 9.12 19.38 -23.03
C ALA A 163 8.27 19.16 -21.77
N LEU A 164 7.07 19.76 -21.76
CA LEU A 164 6.17 19.83 -20.62
C LEU A 164 4.74 19.60 -21.06
N GLN A 165 4.09 18.61 -20.46
CA GLN A 165 2.72 18.26 -20.75
C GLN A 165 1.79 18.73 -19.63
N ARG A 166 0.60 19.20 -20.00
CA ARG A 166 -0.58 19.32 -19.15
C ARG A 166 -1.58 18.24 -19.59
N TYR A 167 -1.92 17.33 -18.69
CA TYR A 167 -2.88 16.26 -18.89
C TYR A 167 -4.18 16.55 -18.12
N ASP A 168 -5.33 16.19 -18.70
CA ASP A 168 -6.65 16.25 -18.05
C ASP A 168 -7.30 14.85 -18.00
N HIS A 169 -7.48 14.28 -16.81
CA HIS A 169 -8.10 12.96 -16.61
C HIS A 169 -9.55 12.88 -17.12
N ARG A 170 -10.27 14.01 -17.19
CA ARG A 170 -11.67 14.02 -17.63
C ARG A 170 -11.80 13.81 -19.13
N THR A 171 -10.92 14.44 -19.91
CA THR A 171 -10.95 14.39 -21.38
C THR A 171 -9.90 13.44 -21.94
N ARG A 172 -8.92 13.03 -21.11
CA ARG A 172 -7.73 12.25 -21.47
C ARG A 172 -6.87 12.92 -22.53
N GLN A 173 -6.90 14.24 -22.60
CA GLN A 173 -6.12 15.03 -23.55
C GLN A 173 -4.83 15.57 -22.93
N ILE A 174 -3.80 15.65 -23.77
CA ILE A 174 -2.50 16.28 -23.47
C ILE A 174 -2.44 17.60 -24.22
N ARG A 175 -1.98 18.65 -23.54
CA ARG A 175 -1.55 19.93 -24.14
C ARG A 175 -0.07 20.14 -23.84
N LEU A 176 0.73 20.44 -24.86
CA LEU A 176 2.12 20.86 -24.67
C LEU A 176 2.13 22.31 -24.20
N VAL A 177 2.78 22.53 -23.06
CA VAL A 177 2.84 23.83 -22.38
C VAL A 177 4.28 24.21 -22.04
N ASN A 178 5.22 23.79 -22.91
CA ASN A 178 6.65 24.05 -22.79
C ASN A 178 6.93 25.53 -22.51
N VAL A 179 7.88 25.80 -21.62
CA VAL A 179 8.30 27.17 -21.29
C VAL A 179 8.86 27.88 -22.52
N TRP A 180 9.63 27.14 -23.33
CA TRP A 180 10.25 27.63 -24.56
C TRP A 180 10.32 26.50 -25.59
N PRO A 181 9.35 26.39 -26.52
CA PRO A 181 9.24 25.27 -27.45
C PRO A 181 10.22 25.41 -28.63
N GLU A 182 11.51 25.19 -28.38
CA GLU A 182 12.59 25.23 -29.36
C GLU A 182 13.26 23.86 -29.48
N GLU A 183 13.50 23.40 -30.71
CA GLU A 183 14.27 22.17 -30.96
C GLU A 183 15.69 22.29 -30.39
N SER A 184 16.16 21.26 -29.69
CA SER A 184 17.45 21.27 -29.00
C SER A 184 18.34 20.08 -29.33
N THR A 185 17.83 19.10 -30.07
CA THR A 185 18.56 17.90 -30.44
C THR A 185 19.75 18.26 -31.33
N GLY A 186 20.94 17.75 -30.99
CA GLY A 186 22.18 18.07 -31.71
C GLY A 186 22.75 19.46 -31.45
N ILE A 187 22.10 20.29 -30.61
CA ILE A 187 22.53 21.66 -30.31
C ILE A 187 23.29 21.69 -28.98
N ALA A 188 24.47 22.31 -28.98
CA ALA A 188 25.25 22.46 -27.75
C ALA A 188 24.50 23.34 -26.72
N PRO A 189 24.54 23.03 -25.41
CA PRO A 189 23.80 23.79 -24.41
C PRO A 189 24.13 25.30 -24.39
N LYS A 190 25.36 25.69 -24.76
CA LYS A 190 25.78 27.10 -24.83
C LYS A 190 25.06 27.90 -25.91
N ASP A 191 24.52 27.22 -26.92
CA ASP A 191 23.85 27.83 -28.07
C ASP A 191 22.32 27.90 -27.85
N LEU A 192 21.81 27.34 -26.73
CA LEU A 192 20.40 27.41 -26.34
C LEU A 192 20.11 28.67 -25.51
N LYS A 193 18.97 29.32 -25.77
CA LYS A 193 18.51 30.47 -24.97
C LYS A 193 18.19 30.09 -23.53
N TYR A 194 17.45 29.00 -23.36
CA TYR A 194 17.11 28.41 -22.07
C TYR A 194 17.48 26.93 -22.07
N ARG A 195 18.07 26.48 -20.97
CA ARG A 195 18.49 25.10 -20.79
C ARG A 195 17.59 24.44 -19.78
N PHE A 196 17.15 23.22 -20.09
CA PHE A 196 16.35 22.39 -19.20
C PHE A 196 17.01 21.02 -19.12
N ALA A 197 17.29 20.54 -17.92
CA ALA A 197 17.83 19.21 -17.72
C ALA A 197 16.76 18.12 -17.92
N TRP A 198 17.22 16.87 -18.07
CA TRP A 198 16.38 15.67 -18.09
C TRP A 198 15.31 15.66 -16.99
N THR A 199 15.65 16.15 -15.80
CA THR A 199 14.78 16.17 -14.63
C THR A 199 14.54 17.58 -14.09
N PHE A 200 14.05 18.48 -14.95
CA PHE A 200 13.82 19.87 -14.55
C PHE A 200 12.67 20.02 -13.53
N PRO A 201 12.79 20.90 -12.51
CA PRO A 201 11.79 21.06 -11.44
C PRO A 201 10.44 21.59 -11.90
N LEU A 202 9.37 21.03 -11.33
CA LEU A 202 7.99 21.51 -11.39
C LEU A 202 7.38 21.51 -9.99
N VAL A 203 6.76 22.61 -9.57
CA VAL A 203 6.12 22.68 -8.24
C VAL A 203 5.03 23.75 -8.18
N PHE A 204 3.90 23.43 -7.57
CA PHE A 204 2.84 24.39 -7.28
C PHE A 204 3.19 25.26 -6.06
N SER A 205 2.73 26.51 -6.08
CA SER A 205 2.77 27.38 -4.91
C SER A 205 1.83 26.86 -3.82
N PRO A 206 2.28 26.73 -2.55
CA PRO A 206 1.40 26.39 -1.42
C PRO A 206 0.46 27.54 -1.05
N HIS A 207 0.69 28.75 -1.58
CA HIS A 207 -0.09 29.95 -1.29
C HIS A 207 -1.06 30.34 -2.41
N ASP A 208 -0.92 29.77 -3.60
CA ASP A 208 -1.80 30.04 -4.75
C ASP A 208 -1.85 28.81 -5.67
N PRO A 209 -2.96 28.05 -5.68
CA PRO A 209 -3.07 26.81 -6.45
C PRO A 209 -2.97 27.04 -7.97
N LYS A 210 -3.16 28.28 -8.46
CA LYS A 210 -3.01 28.61 -9.89
C LYS A 210 -1.55 28.82 -10.31
N THR A 211 -0.64 28.98 -9.35
CA THR A 211 0.76 29.29 -9.63
C THR A 211 1.58 28.01 -9.70
N LEU A 212 2.11 27.71 -10.89
CA LEU A 212 3.07 26.63 -11.13
C LEU A 212 4.43 27.22 -11.49
N TYR A 213 5.50 26.71 -10.88
CA TYR A 213 6.88 27.08 -11.17
C TYR A 213 7.57 25.98 -11.98
N ALA A 214 8.44 26.40 -12.90
CA ALA A 214 9.32 25.51 -13.67
C ALA A 214 10.78 25.99 -13.58
N GLY A 215 11.74 25.08 -13.44
CA GLY A 215 13.17 25.41 -13.30
C GLY A 215 14.02 24.95 -14.50
N GLY A 216 14.41 25.86 -15.39
CA GLY A 216 15.52 25.64 -16.34
C GLY A 216 16.84 26.14 -15.74
N ASN A 217 17.74 26.72 -16.54
CA ASN A 217 18.82 27.58 -16.03
C ASN A 217 18.30 28.82 -15.28
N ARG A 218 17.02 29.14 -15.49
CA ARG A 218 16.25 30.16 -14.80
C ARG A 218 14.96 29.57 -14.22
N VAL A 219 14.39 30.23 -13.23
CA VAL A 219 13.05 29.96 -12.70
C VAL A 219 12.01 30.72 -13.53
N PHE A 220 10.93 30.01 -13.88
CA PHE A 220 9.78 30.50 -14.60
C PHE A 220 8.49 30.24 -13.81
N ARG A 221 7.45 31.01 -14.10
CA ARG A 221 6.13 30.86 -13.49
C ARG A 221 5.01 30.97 -14.52
N THR A 222 3.98 30.16 -14.37
CA THR A 222 2.68 30.34 -15.03
C THR A 222 1.56 30.53 -14.01
N ARG A 223 0.49 31.22 -14.41
CA ARG A 223 -0.77 31.40 -13.66
C ARG A 223 -2.01 31.06 -14.50
N ASP A 224 -1.80 30.55 -15.71
CA ASP A 224 -2.82 30.28 -16.73
C ASP A 224 -2.62 28.88 -17.33
N GLU A 225 -2.24 27.95 -16.45
CA GLU A 225 -2.07 26.53 -16.75
C GLU A 225 -1.02 26.24 -17.85
N GLY A 226 0.01 27.09 -17.95
CA GLY A 226 1.09 26.97 -18.92
C GLY A 226 0.77 27.57 -20.28
N SER A 227 -0.31 28.36 -20.41
CA SER A 227 -0.59 29.11 -21.64
C SER A 227 0.41 30.25 -21.86
N SER A 228 0.95 30.81 -20.78
CA SER A 228 2.07 31.75 -20.79
C SER A 228 3.01 31.53 -19.61
N TRP A 229 4.28 31.92 -19.79
CA TRP A 229 5.34 31.79 -18.79
C TRP A 229 6.08 33.12 -18.59
N GLU A 230 6.25 33.50 -17.33
CA GLU A 230 7.05 34.64 -16.89
C GLU A 230 8.43 34.15 -16.41
N CYS A 231 9.51 34.71 -16.95
CA CYS A 231 10.86 34.47 -16.43
C CYS A 231 11.11 35.35 -15.21
N ILE A 232 11.29 34.74 -14.04
CA ILE A 232 11.34 35.45 -12.75
C ILE A 232 12.74 35.39 -12.10
N SER A 233 13.79 35.18 -12.88
CA SER A 233 15.18 35.13 -12.37
C SER A 233 16.20 35.37 -13.49
N GLN A 234 17.43 35.68 -13.08
CA GLN A 234 18.61 35.52 -13.92
C GLN A 234 19.01 34.04 -14.07
N ASP A 235 20.05 33.75 -14.85
CA ASP A 235 20.66 32.40 -14.83
C ASP A 235 21.21 32.14 -13.42
N LEU A 236 20.70 31.10 -12.75
CA LEU A 236 21.07 30.77 -11.38
C LEU A 236 22.22 29.75 -11.31
N SER A 237 22.65 29.20 -12.45
CA SER A 237 23.74 28.22 -12.54
C SER A 237 25.13 28.89 -12.55
N LEU A 238 26.19 28.09 -12.47
CA LEU A 238 27.55 28.59 -12.72
C LEU A 238 27.72 29.06 -14.16
N ASN A 239 26.90 28.53 -15.08
CA ASN A 239 26.91 28.82 -16.50
C ASN A 239 28.33 28.74 -17.12
N ASP A 240 29.07 27.71 -16.76
CA ASP A 240 30.43 27.52 -17.26
C ASP A 240 30.41 27.05 -18.73
N LEU A 241 30.66 28.00 -19.64
CA LEU A 241 30.63 27.78 -21.08
C LEU A 241 31.66 26.75 -21.55
N ALA A 242 32.75 26.52 -20.82
CA ALA A 242 33.75 25.52 -21.17
C ALA A 242 33.21 24.08 -21.08
N ARG A 243 32.08 23.89 -20.37
CA ARG A 243 31.43 22.59 -20.16
C ARG A 243 30.16 22.41 -21.00
N GLN A 244 29.71 23.43 -21.73
CA GLN A 244 28.45 23.45 -22.45
C GLN A 244 28.61 23.17 -23.97
N GLY A 245 29.57 22.33 -24.34
CA GLY A 245 29.75 21.87 -25.72
C GLY A 245 28.78 20.74 -26.10
N PRO A 246 28.82 20.26 -27.36
CA PRO A 246 28.12 19.05 -27.75
C PRO A 246 28.55 17.84 -26.91
N SER A 247 27.58 16.99 -26.55
CA SER A 247 27.79 15.76 -25.78
C SER A 247 28.21 14.60 -26.68
N GLY A 248 28.79 13.54 -26.10
CA GLY A 248 29.23 12.32 -26.82
C GLY A 248 30.71 12.26 -27.24
N GLY A 249 31.49 13.31 -26.93
CA GLY A 249 32.93 13.35 -27.22
C GLY A 249 33.24 13.39 -28.72
N SER A 250 34.44 12.96 -29.12
CA SER A 250 34.91 13.12 -30.51
C SER A 250 34.51 11.98 -31.46
N LEU A 251 34.00 10.87 -30.92
CA LEU A 251 33.70 9.67 -31.72
C LEU A 251 32.26 9.67 -32.22
N THR A 252 31.30 9.85 -31.31
CA THR A 252 29.87 9.86 -31.64
C THR A 252 29.18 10.94 -30.84
N HIS A 253 28.82 12.04 -31.50
CA HIS A 253 27.99 13.06 -30.85
C HIS A 253 26.67 12.45 -30.40
N ASP A 254 26.29 12.75 -29.17
CA ASP A 254 25.03 12.32 -28.57
C ASP A 254 24.48 13.47 -27.73
N THR A 255 23.77 14.37 -28.40
CA THR A 255 23.12 15.53 -27.77
C THR A 255 21.62 15.34 -27.91
N ALA A 256 21.09 14.41 -27.13
CA ALA A 256 19.67 14.07 -27.09
C ALA A 256 18.88 15.02 -26.18
N GLY A 257 19.57 15.76 -25.30
CA GLY A 257 18.98 16.70 -24.35
C GLY A 257 19.02 16.19 -22.91
N ALA A 258 19.21 14.87 -22.71
CA ALA A 258 19.39 14.27 -21.39
C ALA A 258 20.69 14.74 -20.69
N GLU A 259 21.67 15.16 -21.47
CA GLU A 259 23.00 15.58 -21.01
C GLU A 259 23.07 17.07 -20.64
N VAL A 260 21.99 17.84 -20.86
CA VAL A 260 21.93 19.27 -20.56
C VAL A 260 22.09 19.49 -19.05
N HIS A 261 23.04 20.35 -18.69
CA HIS A 261 23.35 20.73 -17.31
C HIS A 261 23.50 22.26 -17.15
N ALA A 262 23.97 22.71 -15.99
CA ALA A 262 23.98 24.13 -15.60
C ALA A 262 22.54 24.67 -15.58
N THR A 263 21.70 23.95 -14.82
CA THR A 263 20.27 24.19 -14.67
C THR A 263 19.82 24.07 -13.22
N CYS A 264 18.61 24.56 -12.90
CA CYS A 264 17.99 24.33 -11.61
C CYS A 264 17.70 22.83 -11.42
N ALA A 265 18.14 22.27 -10.30
CA ALA A 265 17.87 20.90 -9.87
C ALA A 265 16.71 20.81 -8.86
N CYS A 266 16.34 21.92 -8.20
CA CYS A 266 15.18 22.02 -7.33
C CYS A 266 14.63 23.45 -7.33
N VAL A 267 13.31 23.59 -7.22
CA VAL A 267 12.61 24.85 -6.94
C VAL A 267 11.63 24.56 -5.80
N THR A 268 11.66 25.37 -4.75
CA THR A 268 10.86 25.16 -3.54
C THR A 268 10.27 26.49 -3.06
N PRO A 269 8.99 26.80 -3.35
CA PRO A 269 8.28 27.89 -2.69
C PRO A 269 8.14 27.60 -1.19
N SER A 270 8.31 28.63 -0.36
CA SER A 270 8.14 28.50 1.10
C SER A 270 6.67 28.21 1.44
N PRO A 271 6.37 27.26 2.35
CA PRO A 271 5.02 27.07 2.88
C PRO A 271 4.64 28.14 3.91
N HIS A 272 5.61 28.92 4.41
CA HIS A 272 5.42 29.91 5.48
C HIS A 272 5.29 31.33 4.96
N ARG A 273 6.12 31.69 3.99
CA ARG A 273 6.28 33.06 3.52
C ARG A 273 5.88 33.15 2.05
N PRO A 274 4.75 33.81 1.73
CA PRO A 274 4.43 34.17 0.36
C PRO A 274 5.60 34.92 -0.27
N GLN A 275 5.81 34.73 -1.57
CA GLN A 275 6.89 35.35 -2.36
C GLN A 275 8.32 34.88 -2.03
N GLU A 276 8.51 34.04 -1.02
CA GLU A 276 9.80 33.37 -0.79
C GLU A 276 9.91 32.10 -1.62
N ILE A 277 10.93 32.04 -2.47
CA ILE A 277 11.21 30.89 -3.33
C ILE A 277 12.69 30.55 -3.21
N TRP A 278 12.98 29.27 -2.99
CA TRP A 278 14.32 28.72 -3.03
C TRP A 278 14.54 28.00 -4.35
N ALA A 279 15.76 28.05 -4.86
CA ALA A 279 16.17 27.29 -6.02
C ALA A 279 17.60 26.79 -5.83
N SER A 280 17.89 25.58 -6.30
CA SER A 280 19.25 25.03 -6.32
C SER A 280 19.58 24.47 -7.68
N THR A 281 20.86 24.27 -7.97
CA THR A 281 21.35 23.88 -9.30
C THR A 281 22.05 22.53 -9.33
N ASP A 282 22.16 21.97 -10.53
CA ASP A 282 22.90 20.73 -10.80
C ASP A 282 24.43 20.89 -10.75
N ASP A 283 24.91 22.13 -10.60
CA ASP A 283 26.31 22.52 -10.58
C ASP A 283 26.77 23.20 -9.28
N GLY A 284 25.94 23.15 -8.23
CA GLY A 284 26.39 23.34 -6.84
C GLY A 284 25.89 24.60 -6.13
N LEU A 285 24.95 25.35 -6.70
CA LEU A 285 24.49 26.62 -6.14
C LEU A 285 23.14 26.49 -5.44
N VAL A 286 22.92 27.33 -4.42
CA VAL A 286 21.65 27.51 -3.70
C VAL A 286 21.31 28.99 -3.65
N HIS A 287 20.09 29.34 -4.03
CA HIS A 287 19.59 30.71 -4.11
C HIS A 287 18.25 30.85 -3.40
N VAL A 288 17.97 32.06 -2.92
CA VAL A 288 16.68 32.43 -2.37
C VAL A 288 16.24 33.81 -2.87
N THR A 289 14.98 33.94 -3.23
CA THR A 289 14.29 35.22 -3.40
C THR A 289 13.27 35.40 -2.28
N ARG A 290 13.06 36.65 -1.86
CA ARG A 290 12.00 37.07 -0.92
C ARG A 290 11.12 38.17 -1.50
N THR A 291 11.23 38.36 -2.80
CA THR A 291 10.60 39.46 -3.55
C THR A 291 9.93 38.91 -4.80
N ASP A 292 9.37 37.70 -4.70
CA ASP A 292 8.61 37.05 -5.77
C ASP A 292 9.41 36.93 -7.08
N GLY A 293 10.70 36.57 -6.97
CA GLY A 293 11.61 36.42 -8.11
C GLY A 293 12.32 37.70 -8.56
N ARG A 294 11.93 38.89 -8.09
CA ARG A 294 12.56 40.15 -8.55
C ARG A 294 14.05 40.26 -8.23
N ARG A 295 14.49 39.68 -7.10
CA ARG A 295 15.89 39.66 -6.65
C ARG A 295 16.21 38.32 -6.01
N TRP A 296 17.32 37.73 -6.39
CA TRP A 296 17.82 36.45 -5.87
C TRP A 296 19.16 36.64 -5.19
N ALA A 297 19.32 36.06 -4.00
CA ALA A 297 20.57 36.01 -3.26
C ALA A 297 21.17 34.61 -3.37
N ASN A 298 22.46 34.51 -3.71
CA ASN A 298 23.21 33.27 -3.57
C ASN A 298 23.51 33.04 -2.07
N VAL A 299 23.05 31.91 -1.56
CA VAL A 299 23.14 31.49 -0.15
C VAL A 299 23.78 30.11 -0.06
N THR A 300 24.63 29.74 -1.02
CA THR A 300 25.28 28.42 -1.09
C THR A 300 26.08 28.12 0.18
N PRO A 301 25.94 26.92 0.79
CA PRO A 301 26.78 26.51 1.91
C PRO A 301 28.27 26.57 1.54
N ARG A 302 29.11 27.17 2.39
CA ARG A 302 30.57 27.24 2.14
C ARG A 302 31.23 25.87 1.99
N GLY A 303 30.66 24.84 2.63
CA GLY A 303 31.12 23.45 2.53
C GLY A 303 30.57 22.67 1.34
N MET A 304 29.77 23.30 0.47
CA MET A 304 29.24 22.65 -0.73
C MET A 304 30.40 22.32 -1.68
N PRO A 305 30.58 21.06 -2.12
CA PRO A 305 31.63 20.72 -3.06
C PRO A 305 31.33 21.33 -4.44
N ALA A 306 32.37 21.70 -5.18
CA ALA A 306 32.20 22.23 -6.53
C ALA A 306 31.53 21.20 -7.46
N LEU A 307 30.59 21.66 -8.29
CA LEU A 307 29.82 20.82 -9.24
C LEU A 307 28.98 19.73 -8.56
N ALA A 308 28.50 19.97 -7.33
CA ALA A 308 27.53 19.09 -6.70
C ALA A 308 26.16 19.22 -7.38
N TYR A 309 25.47 18.11 -7.58
CA TYR A 309 24.06 18.12 -7.91
C TYR A 309 23.25 18.36 -6.63
N VAL A 310 22.66 19.56 -6.48
CA VAL A 310 21.88 19.94 -5.29
C VAL A 310 20.41 19.61 -5.54
N GLY A 311 20.04 18.35 -5.33
CA GLY A 311 18.74 17.80 -5.73
C GLY A 311 17.57 18.16 -4.81
N CYS A 312 17.80 18.69 -3.62
CA CYS A 312 16.71 18.96 -2.70
C CYS A 312 16.97 20.21 -1.85
N VAL A 313 15.97 21.08 -1.80
CA VAL A 313 15.83 22.13 -0.79
C VAL A 313 14.51 21.91 -0.07
N GLU A 314 14.57 21.68 1.23
CA GLU A 314 13.41 21.42 2.10
C GLU A 314 13.29 22.57 3.11
N VAL A 315 12.24 23.38 2.99
CA VAL A 315 11.91 24.37 4.02
C VAL A 315 11.18 23.64 5.14
N SER A 316 11.68 23.76 6.37
CA SER A 316 11.10 23.09 7.54
C SER A 316 9.61 23.44 7.66
N PRO A 317 8.71 22.48 7.91
CA PRO A 317 7.31 22.76 8.17
C PRO A 317 7.08 23.50 9.51
N HIS A 318 8.10 23.60 10.36
CA HIS A 318 8.00 24.19 11.71
C HIS A 318 8.57 25.60 11.82
N ASP A 319 9.48 25.99 10.93
CA ASP A 319 10.15 27.29 10.99
C ASP A 319 10.60 27.77 9.61
N ALA A 320 10.22 29.00 9.24
CA ALA A 320 10.52 29.58 7.94
C ALA A 320 12.01 29.85 7.68
N ASN A 321 12.85 29.93 8.73
CA ASN A 321 14.29 30.17 8.60
C ASN A 321 15.12 28.88 8.62
N THR A 322 14.49 27.75 8.95
CA THR A 322 15.13 26.44 8.98
C THR A 322 14.95 25.76 7.62
N VAL A 323 16.06 25.54 6.93
CA VAL A 323 16.07 24.92 5.60
C VAL A 323 17.13 23.84 5.55
N TYR A 324 16.79 22.69 4.98
CA TYR A 324 17.67 21.55 4.77
C TYR A 324 18.00 21.42 3.28
N VAL A 325 19.22 20.99 2.99
CA VAL A 325 19.70 20.80 1.62
C VAL A 325 20.40 19.45 1.52
N SER A 326 20.06 18.67 0.49
CA SER A 326 20.82 17.48 0.11
C SER A 326 21.51 17.68 -1.24
N ALA A 327 22.74 17.21 -1.33
CA ALA A 327 23.54 17.25 -2.53
C ALA A 327 24.28 15.93 -2.77
N THR A 328 24.74 15.72 -3.99
CA THR A 328 25.54 14.56 -4.38
C THR A 328 26.56 14.91 -5.44
N ARG A 329 27.67 14.16 -5.46
CA ARG A 329 28.74 14.31 -6.42
C ARG A 329 29.16 12.96 -7.02
N TYR A 330 28.26 11.96 -6.98
CA TYR A 330 28.55 10.59 -7.42
C TYR A 330 28.99 10.48 -8.89
N LYS A 331 28.50 11.38 -9.75
CA LYS A 331 28.91 11.46 -11.17
C LYS A 331 30.38 11.85 -11.37
N GLN A 332 31.06 12.28 -10.31
CA GLN A 332 32.49 12.61 -10.28
C GLN A 332 33.27 11.62 -9.39
N ALA A 333 32.74 10.40 -9.20
CA ALA A 333 33.28 9.36 -8.34
C ALA A 333 33.47 9.79 -6.86
N ASP A 334 32.65 10.74 -6.39
CA ASP A 334 32.60 11.14 -4.98
C ASP A 334 31.29 10.67 -4.36
N TYR A 335 31.39 9.61 -3.56
CA TYR A 335 30.25 8.90 -2.97
C TYR A 335 29.88 9.40 -1.57
N ARG A 336 30.53 10.46 -1.08
CA ARG A 336 30.27 11.01 0.26
C ARG A 336 28.86 11.59 0.38
N PRO A 337 28.19 11.45 1.55
CA PRO A 337 26.96 12.16 1.85
C PRO A 337 27.20 13.66 1.98
N TYR A 338 26.25 14.47 1.49
CA TYR A 338 26.25 15.92 1.66
C TYR A 338 24.86 16.39 2.07
N LEU A 339 24.72 16.73 3.36
CA LEU A 339 23.52 17.31 3.94
C LEU A 339 23.87 18.57 4.73
N PHE A 340 23.09 19.62 4.54
CA PHE A 340 23.28 20.91 5.21
C PHE A 340 21.98 21.42 5.82
N ARG A 341 22.09 22.20 6.90
CA ARG A 341 20.99 22.93 7.52
C ARG A 341 21.38 24.38 7.75
N THR A 342 20.46 25.30 7.47
CA THR A 342 20.49 26.67 7.98
C THR A 342 19.35 26.87 8.97
N ARG A 343 19.51 27.81 9.92
CA ARG A 343 18.45 28.28 10.85
C ARG A 343 18.24 29.78 10.79
N ASP A 344 18.91 30.46 9.86
CA ASP A 344 18.90 31.92 9.72
C ASP A 344 18.53 32.36 8.29
N GLY A 345 17.83 31.47 7.57
CA GLY A 345 17.36 31.74 6.21
C GLY A 345 18.48 31.77 5.17
N GLY A 346 19.53 30.97 5.36
CA GLY A 346 20.62 30.74 4.41
C GLY A 346 21.87 31.61 4.62
N LYS A 347 21.96 32.37 5.71
CA LYS A 347 23.15 33.20 5.97
C LYS A 347 24.31 32.34 6.49
N THR A 348 24.01 31.35 7.33
CA THR A 348 24.96 30.35 7.82
C THR A 348 24.42 28.94 7.65
N TRP A 349 25.33 28.00 7.44
CA TRP A 349 25.02 26.59 7.19
C TRP A 349 25.88 25.68 8.05
N GLN A 350 25.29 24.59 8.51
CA GLN A 350 25.94 23.52 9.25
C GLN A 350 25.77 22.21 8.49
N SER A 351 26.83 21.40 8.42
CA SER A 351 26.71 20.01 7.96
C SER A 351 25.89 19.22 8.97
N ILE A 352 24.92 18.46 8.47
CA ILE A 352 24.10 17.53 9.25
C ILE A 352 24.29 16.09 8.75
N VAL A 353 25.47 15.78 8.21
CA VAL A 353 25.82 14.41 7.81
C VAL A 353 25.90 13.48 9.03
N GLY A 354 26.31 14.00 10.19
CA GLY A 354 26.36 13.24 11.44
C GLY A 354 27.19 11.96 11.30
N ASN A 355 26.58 10.84 11.65
CA ASN A 355 27.13 9.48 11.56
C ASN A 355 26.75 8.73 10.27
N LEU A 356 26.24 9.38 9.22
CA LEU A 356 25.94 8.69 7.96
C LEU A 356 27.19 8.02 7.40
N PRO A 357 27.10 6.75 6.93
CA PRO A 357 28.24 6.08 6.30
C PRO A 357 28.74 6.83 5.07
N THR A 358 30.06 6.85 4.86
CA THR A 358 30.73 7.58 3.76
C THR A 358 30.29 7.14 2.36
N GLY A 359 29.77 5.92 2.19
CA GLY A 359 29.28 5.42 0.90
C GLY A 359 27.80 5.72 0.61
N GLU A 360 27.09 6.37 1.53
CA GLU A 360 25.67 6.70 1.35
C GLU A 360 25.52 8.03 0.58
N ILE A 361 25.32 7.93 -0.73
CA ILE A 361 25.04 9.10 -1.56
C ILE A 361 23.66 9.67 -1.18
N THR A 362 23.61 10.91 -0.70
CA THR A 362 22.34 11.56 -0.29
C THR A 362 21.65 12.21 -1.48
N ARG A 363 20.35 11.94 -1.67
CA ARG A 363 19.57 12.41 -2.83
C ARG A 363 18.44 13.35 -2.45
N VAL A 364 17.76 13.08 -1.35
CA VAL A 364 16.60 13.84 -0.86
C VAL A 364 16.62 13.91 0.66
N VAL A 365 16.16 15.03 1.23
CA VAL A 365 15.90 15.18 2.67
C VAL A 365 14.49 15.75 2.86
N ARG A 366 13.73 15.21 3.82
CA ARG A 366 12.37 15.65 4.19
C ARG A 366 12.27 15.84 5.69
N ALA A 367 11.57 16.89 6.11
CA ALA A 367 11.28 17.14 7.52
C ALA A 367 9.85 16.68 7.85
N ASP A 368 9.68 16.02 8.99
CA ASP A 368 8.37 15.57 9.43
C ASP A 368 7.48 16.77 9.82
N PRO A 369 6.23 16.86 9.33
CA PRO A 369 5.35 18.00 9.63
C PRO A 369 4.78 18.00 11.05
N VAL A 370 4.99 16.95 11.85
CA VAL A 370 4.39 16.83 13.19
C VAL A 370 5.45 16.92 14.29
N ARG A 371 6.58 16.23 14.15
CA ARG A 371 7.68 16.20 15.12
C ARG A 371 8.87 17.04 14.62
N PRO A 372 9.13 18.23 15.20
CA PRO A 372 10.36 18.98 14.93
C PRO A 372 11.60 18.12 15.16
N GLY A 373 12.58 18.24 14.25
CA GLY A 373 13.83 17.49 14.32
C GLY A 373 13.76 16.02 13.85
N LEU A 374 12.57 15.48 13.56
CA LEU A 374 12.45 14.21 12.83
C LEU A 374 12.66 14.46 11.34
N LEU A 375 13.75 13.91 10.80
CA LEU A 375 14.13 14.02 9.40
C LEU A 375 14.23 12.66 8.74
N PHE A 376 13.99 12.61 7.43
CA PHE A 376 14.23 11.44 6.59
C PHE A 376 15.14 11.83 5.44
N THR A 377 16.11 10.98 5.10
CA THR A 377 16.95 11.14 3.92
C THR A 377 16.91 9.88 3.08
N GLY A 378 16.69 10.05 1.78
CA GLY A 378 16.86 8.98 0.79
C GLY A 378 18.30 8.94 0.32
N THR A 379 18.88 7.75 0.28
CA THR A 379 20.28 7.52 -0.09
C THR A 379 20.42 6.46 -1.20
N GLU A 380 21.65 6.10 -1.54
CA GLU A 380 21.95 5.06 -2.54
C GLU A 380 21.42 3.68 -2.15
N THR A 381 21.40 3.35 -0.87
CA THR A 381 21.05 1.99 -0.42
C THR A 381 19.75 1.89 0.36
N GLY A 382 19.07 3.01 0.64
CA GLY A 382 17.77 3.01 1.31
C GLY A 382 17.42 4.35 1.95
N ILE A 383 16.65 4.28 3.04
CA ILE A 383 16.19 5.45 3.80
C ILE A 383 16.89 5.47 5.15
N PHE A 384 17.33 6.65 5.58
CA PHE A 384 17.79 6.92 6.94
C PHE A 384 16.87 7.96 7.60
N TYR A 385 16.70 7.87 8.90
CA TYR A 385 15.96 8.85 9.69
C TYR A 385 16.81 9.41 10.82
N SER A 386 16.54 10.64 11.22
CA SER A 386 17.15 11.31 12.37
C SER A 386 16.06 11.79 13.31
N LEU A 387 16.29 11.70 14.63
CA LEU A 387 15.37 12.19 15.66
C LEU A 387 15.85 13.48 16.34
N ASP A 388 17.00 13.99 15.92
CA ASP A 388 17.73 15.08 16.57
C ASP A 388 18.25 16.13 15.57
N ASP A 389 17.47 16.32 14.51
CA ASP A 389 17.68 17.35 13.50
C ASP A 389 18.99 17.17 12.71
N GLY A 390 19.30 15.90 12.40
CA GLY A 390 20.41 15.47 11.55
C GLY A 390 21.76 15.34 12.27
N GLN A 391 21.78 15.26 13.59
CA GLN A 391 23.03 15.00 14.33
C GLN A 391 23.38 13.51 14.30
N HIS A 392 22.38 12.65 14.44
CA HIS A 392 22.50 11.21 14.31
C HIS A 392 21.42 10.67 13.37
N TRP A 393 21.83 9.71 12.55
CA TRP A 393 21.06 9.03 11.53
C TRP A 393 21.06 7.53 11.80
N SER A 394 19.87 6.95 11.66
CA SER A 394 19.61 5.52 11.79
C SER A 394 19.03 5.02 10.47
N ARG A 395 19.55 3.89 9.97
CA ARG A 395 18.97 3.25 8.79
C ARG A 395 17.57 2.74 9.12
N MET A 396 16.61 3.00 8.23
CA MET A 396 15.28 2.44 8.34
C MET A 396 15.30 0.95 7.98
N GLY A 397 14.78 0.12 8.89
CA GLY A 397 14.50 -1.30 8.61
C GLY A 397 13.15 -1.48 7.89
N GLY A 398 12.64 -2.71 7.81
CA GLY A 398 11.24 -2.94 7.40
C GLY A 398 11.02 -3.41 5.95
N GLY A 399 11.97 -4.13 5.36
CA GLY A 399 11.74 -4.90 4.13
C GLY A 399 11.92 -4.15 2.80
N LEU A 400 12.19 -2.83 2.84
CA LEU A 400 12.61 -2.07 1.66
C LEU A 400 13.90 -2.69 1.08
N PRO A 401 13.94 -3.06 -0.20
CA PRO A 401 15.15 -3.60 -0.83
C PRO A 401 16.26 -2.53 -0.87
N VAL A 402 17.50 -2.99 -0.99
CA VAL A 402 18.64 -2.11 -1.29
C VAL A 402 18.40 -1.51 -2.67
N ALA A 403 18.06 -0.23 -2.71
CA ALA A 403 17.81 0.52 -3.93
C ALA A 403 18.02 2.03 -3.70
N PRO A 404 18.42 2.79 -4.74
CA PRO A 404 18.49 4.23 -4.64
C PRO A 404 17.13 4.86 -4.40
N ILE A 405 17.06 5.79 -3.44
CA ILE A 405 15.85 6.54 -3.11
C ILE A 405 16.00 7.96 -3.65
N TYR A 406 15.30 8.26 -4.73
CA TYR A 406 15.44 9.53 -5.44
C TYR A 406 14.52 10.62 -4.86
N ASP A 407 13.36 10.24 -4.34
CA ASP A 407 12.44 11.20 -3.73
C ASP A 407 11.61 10.58 -2.61
N LEU A 408 11.15 11.44 -1.69
CA LEU A 408 10.34 11.11 -0.53
C LEU A 408 9.21 12.13 -0.39
N LYS A 409 8.01 11.72 0.02
CA LYS A 409 6.96 12.63 0.53
C LYS A 409 6.26 12.06 1.75
N ILE A 410 5.75 12.95 2.59
CA ILE A 410 4.94 12.59 3.75
C ILE A 410 3.49 12.99 3.49
N LYS A 411 2.56 12.04 3.63
CA LYS A 411 1.12 12.26 3.42
C LYS A 411 0.31 11.59 4.50
N HIS A 412 -0.47 12.35 5.27
CA HIS A 412 -1.35 11.83 6.33
C HIS A 412 -0.66 10.88 7.34
N GLY A 413 0.63 11.10 7.59
CA GLY A 413 1.43 10.25 8.46
C GLY A 413 2.05 9.02 7.79
N ASP A 414 1.90 8.84 6.49
CA ASP A 414 2.62 7.83 5.71
C ASP A 414 3.89 8.46 5.09
N LEU A 415 4.96 7.66 4.95
CA LEU A 415 6.18 8.04 4.22
C LEU A 415 6.22 7.29 2.89
N ILE A 416 6.20 8.04 1.80
CA ILE A 416 6.16 7.52 0.43
C ILE A 416 7.54 7.68 -0.19
N ALA A 417 8.05 6.62 -0.80
CA ALA A 417 9.36 6.60 -1.44
C ALA A 417 9.28 6.28 -2.93
N ALA A 418 9.94 7.10 -3.73
CA ALA A 418 10.26 6.84 -5.13
C ALA A 418 11.62 6.17 -5.19
N THR A 419 11.61 4.87 -5.50
CA THR A 419 12.85 4.13 -5.73
C THR A 419 13.24 4.19 -7.20
N HIS A 420 14.52 4.02 -7.46
CA HIS A 420 15.02 3.85 -8.81
C HIS A 420 15.23 2.35 -9.09
N GLY A 421 14.16 1.66 -9.49
CA GLY A 421 14.20 0.26 -9.92
C GLY A 421 13.43 -0.72 -9.05
N ARG A 422 12.66 -0.25 -8.05
CA ARG A 422 11.86 -1.08 -7.12
C ARG A 422 10.47 -0.51 -6.83
N SER A 423 9.94 0.28 -7.76
CA SER A 423 8.60 0.90 -7.70
C SER A 423 8.41 1.89 -6.53
N PHE A 424 7.16 2.30 -6.28
CA PHE A 424 6.81 3.08 -5.09
C PHE A 424 6.70 2.19 -3.85
N TRP A 425 7.09 2.75 -2.70
CA TRP A 425 6.90 2.15 -1.39
C TRP A 425 6.18 3.13 -0.47
N ILE A 426 5.28 2.63 0.36
CA ILE A 426 4.57 3.43 1.37
C ILE A 426 4.81 2.75 2.71
N LEU A 427 5.54 3.42 3.60
CA LEU A 427 5.53 3.07 5.01
C LEU A 427 4.25 3.64 5.62
N ASP A 428 3.34 2.73 5.94
CA ASP A 428 2.07 3.06 6.53
C ASP A 428 2.23 3.31 8.04
N ASP A 429 2.02 4.56 8.44
CA ASP A 429 2.06 5.08 9.81
C ASP A 429 3.45 5.37 10.45
N LEU A 430 3.82 6.65 10.41
CA LEU A 430 4.98 7.25 11.09
C LEU A 430 4.78 7.48 12.61
N SER A 431 3.61 7.19 13.16
CA SER A 431 3.32 7.44 14.58
C SER A 431 4.36 6.88 15.55
N PRO A 432 4.92 5.67 15.36
CA PRO A 432 5.98 5.16 16.23
C PRO A 432 7.21 6.08 16.28
N LEU A 433 7.69 6.57 15.12
CA LEU A 433 8.85 7.48 15.07
C LEU A 433 8.54 8.86 15.66
N ARG A 434 7.26 9.28 15.66
CA ARG A 434 6.85 10.56 16.25
C ARG A 434 6.67 10.49 17.77
N GLN A 435 6.25 9.34 18.30
CA GLN A 435 5.78 9.25 19.69
C GLN A 435 6.67 8.42 20.61
N LEU A 436 7.50 7.50 20.08
CA LEU A 436 8.40 6.71 20.93
C LEU A 436 9.31 7.64 21.75
N SER A 437 9.31 7.40 23.06
CA SER A 437 10.18 8.11 23.98
C SER A 437 11.62 7.63 23.85
N ALA A 438 12.58 8.45 24.30
CA ALA A 438 13.99 8.06 24.33
C ALA A 438 14.27 6.92 25.34
N ASP A 439 13.42 6.74 26.35
CA ASP A 439 13.56 5.65 27.33
C ASP A 439 12.86 4.38 26.84
N LEU A 440 13.65 3.48 26.28
CA LEU A 440 13.18 2.20 25.73
C LEU A 440 13.11 1.07 26.78
N ASN A 441 13.29 1.38 28.07
CA ASN A 441 13.26 0.38 29.15
C ASN A 441 11.85 0.17 29.75
N ALA A 442 10.88 0.99 29.37
CA ALA A 442 9.48 0.86 29.80
C ALA A 442 8.58 0.38 28.66
N VAL A 443 7.44 -0.25 29.00
CA VAL A 443 6.38 -0.49 28.01
C VAL A 443 5.84 0.87 27.57
N GLN A 444 5.62 1.02 26.27
CA GLN A 444 4.99 2.21 25.71
C GLN A 444 3.83 1.83 24.81
N LEU A 445 2.75 2.61 24.85
CA LEU A 445 1.64 2.53 23.91
C LEU A 445 1.68 3.76 23.01
N ILE A 446 1.73 3.55 21.70
CA ILE A 446 1.66 4.63 20.72
C ILE A 446 0.19 4.95 20.48
N THR A 447 -0.17 6.22 20.53
CA THR A 447 -1.55 6.64 20.24
C THR A 447 -1.86 6.31 18.78
N PRO A 448 -2.85 5.43 18.51
CA PRO A 448 -3.23 5.10 17.15
C PRO A 448 -3.71 6.35 16.40
N ARG A 449 -3.41 6.43 15.10
CA ARG A 449 -3.99 7.47 14.26
C ARG A 449 -5.50 7.26 14.08
N ASP A 450 -6.20 8.34 13.79
CA ASP A 450 -7.58 8.25 13.33
C ASP A 450 -7.65 7.36 12.09
N THR A 451 -8.60 6.43 12.12
CA THR A 451 -8.69 5.35 11.14
C THR A 451 -9.98 5.47 10.36
N VAL A 452 -9.89 5.41 9.04
CA VAL A 452 -11.07 5.41 8.18
C VAL A 452 -11.74 4.03 8.22
N ARG A 453 -13.03 4.01 8.52
CA ARG A 453 -13.89 2.85 8.27
C ARG A 453 -14.09 2.73 6.76
N SER A 454 -13.33 1.84 6.14
CA SER A 454 -13.39 1.58 4.71
C SER A 454 -14.15 0.28 4.41
N ARG A 455 -14.92 0.30 3.32
CA ARG A 455 -15.58 -0.87 2.72
C ARG A 455 -14.92 -1.29 1.40
N LEU A 456 -13.75 -0.75 1.10
CA LEU A 456 -12.87 -1.32 0.08
C LEU A 456 -12.61 -2.81 0.41
N SER A 457 -12.33 -3.62 -0.59
CA SER A 457 -12.04 -5.06 -0.41
C SER A 457 -13.25 -5.97 -0.20
N TRP A 458 -14.46 -5.54 -0.58
CA TRP A 458 -15.59 -6.47 -0.62
C TRP A 458 -15.33 -7.63 -1.59
N SER A 459 -15.39 -8.86 -1.07
CA SER A 459 -15.03 -10.10 -1.78
C SER A 459 -13.56 -10.19 -2.25
N ALA A 460 -12.73 -9.20 -1.96
CA ALA A 460 -11.31 -9.29 -2.24
C ALA A 460 -10.68 -10.44 -1.45
N GLY A 461 -9.82 -11.19 -2.10
CA GLY A 461 -9.14 -12.30 -1.48
C GLY A 461 -9.97 -13.57 -1.30
N SER A 462 -11.27 -13.56 -1.64
CA SER A 462 -12.17 -14.71 -1.45
C SER A 462 -11.77 -15.94 -2.28
N SER A 463 -11.02 -15.72 -3.36
CA SER A 463 -10.46 -16.72 -4.27
C SER A 463 -9.03 -17.15 -3.90
N LEU A 464 -8.39 -16.50 -2.92
CA LEU A 464 -6.98 -16.76 -2.63
C LEU A 464 -6.81 -18.10 -1.94
N GLY A 465 -5.94 -18.94 -2.50
CA GLY A 465 -5.55 -20.21 -1.93
C GLY A 465 -4.65 -20.05 -0.71
N LYS A 466 -4.58 -21.10 0.12
CA LYS A 466 -3.65 -21.23 1.25
C LYS A 466 -2.27 -21.80 0.84
N LYS A 467 -2.15 -22.36 -0.37
CA LYS A 467 -0.93 -23.00 -0.89
C LYS A 467 -0.76 -22.66 -2.38
N GLY A 468 0.50 -22.49 -2.78
CA GLY A 468 0.87 -22.16 -4.16
C GLY A 468 0.45 -20.76 -4.58
N ILE A 469 0.61 -20.48 -5.87
CA ILE A 469 0.25 -19.20 -6.47
C ILE A 469 -1.27 -19.11 -6.58
N SER A 470 -1.82 -18.05 -5.98
CA SER A 470 -3.20 -17.64 -6.11
C SER A 470 -3.30 -16.62 -7.23
N TYR A 471 -4.16 -16.89 -8.20
CA TYR A 471 -4.45 -15.98 -9.30
C TYR A 471 -5.82 -15.34 -9.10
N GLY A 472 -5.94 -14.09 -9.54
CA GLY A 472 -7.22 -13.43 -9.56
C GLY A 472 -7.69 -12.99 -8.18
N PRO A 473 -7.17 -11.88 -7.61
CA PRO A 473 -7.54 -11.40 -6.28
C PRO A 473 -9.06 -11.23 -6.08
N ALA A 474 -9.81 -10.94 -7.14
CA ALA A 474 -11.27 -10.91 -7.15
C ALA A 474 -11.81 -11.04 -8.59
N PHE A 475 -12.99 -11.63 -8.82
CA PHE A 475 -13.80 -11.54 -10.07
C PHE A 475 -13.07 -11.51 -11.43
N GLY A 476 -11.98 -12.28 -11.61
CA GLY A 476 -11.19 -12.27 -12.87
C GLY A 476 -10.28 -11.05 -13.05
N ILE A 477 -10.19 -10.16 -12.05
CA ILE A 477 -9.20 -9.10 -11.95
C ILE A 477 -7.80 -9.74 -11.93
N GLY A 478 -6.91 -9.30 -12.81
CA GLY A 478 -5.56 -9.86 -12.90
C GLY A 478 -4.71 -9.57 -11.67
N GLY A 479 -3.86 -10.54 -11.30
CA GLY A 479 -2.91 -10.41 -10.21
C GLY A 479 -2.60 -11.76 -9.57
N SER A 480 -1.37 -11.92 -9.11
CA SER A 480 -0.86 -13.14 -8.51
C SER A 480 -0.21 -12.87 -7.15
N SER A 481 -0.43 -13.82 -6.25
CA SER A 481 0.11 -13.75 -4.89
C SER A 481 0.31 -15.14 -4.30
N GLU A 482 1.20 -15.27 -3.33
CA GLU A 482 1.48 -16.53 -2.66
C GLU A 482 1.52 -16.35 -1.14
N THR A 483 1.03 -17.34 -0.40
CA THR A 483 1.23 -17.37 1.05
C THR A 483 2.56 -18.03 1.35
N VAL A 484 3.47 -17.30 1.98
CA VAL A 484 4.81 -17.76 2.37
C VAL A 484 4.88 -17.91 3.88
N THR A 485 5.45 -19.01 4.35
CA THR A 485 5.76 -19.21 5.78
C THR A 485 7.12 -18.61 6.10
N LEU A 486 7.15 -17.69 7.06
CA LEU A 486 8.35 -17.05 7.57
C LEU A 486 9.13 -17.99 8.51
N PRO A 487 10.42 -17.73 8.78
CA PRO A 487 11.24 -18.58 9.66
C PRO A 487 10.68 -18.75 11.08
N ASP A 488 9.87 -17.81 11.57
CA ASP A 488 9.21 -17.88 12.88
C ASP A 488 7.86 -18.63 12.86
N GLY A 489 7.52 -19.28 11.74
CA GLY A 489 6.30 -20.06 11.55
C GLY A 489 5.05 -19.24 11.24
N THR A 490 5.14 -17.90 11.25
CA THR A 490 4.04 -17.04 10.78
C THR A 490 3.90 -17.13 9.26
N THR A 491 2.72 -16.82 8.74
CA THR A 491 2.50 -16.74 7.29
C THR A 491 2.23 -15.30 6.86
N THR A 492 2.75 -14.93 5.69
CA THR A 492 2.47 -13.65 5.04
C THR A 492 2.07 -13.86 3.58
N ARG A 493 1.32 -12.90 3.02
CA ARG A 493 0.95 -12.90 1.60
C ARG A 493 1.97 -12.04 0.85
N VAL A 494 2.64 -12.63 -0.14
CA VAL A 494 3.53 -11.90 -1.04
C VAL A 494 2.80 -11.66 -2.35
N PHE A 495 2.66 -10.40 -2.75
CA PHE A 495 2.11 -10.01 -4.05
C PHE A 495 3.22 -10.03 -5.10
N LEU A 496 3.04 -10.76 -6.20
CA LEU A 496 4.12 -11.05 -7.15
C LEU A 496 4.18 -9.99 -8.27
N ASP A 497 3.05 -9.68 -8.88
CA ASP A 497 2.90 -8.80 -10.05
C ASP A 497 1.91 -7.64 -9.83
N VAL A 498 1.43 -7.48 -8.59
CA VAL A 498 0.53 -6.38 -8.16
C VAL A 498 1.09 -5.67 -6.95
N GLY A 499 0.58 -4.46 -6.70
CA GLY A 499 0.90 -3.67 -5.52
C GLY A 499 0.12 -4.14 -4.29
N GLU A 500 0.74 -3.98 -3.13
CA GLU A 500 0.11 -4.20 -1.82
C GLU A 500 -0.58 -2.91 -1.37
N GLY A 501 -1.85 -3.00 -0.95
CA GLY A 501 -2.55 -1.89 -0.32
C GLY A 501 -2.25 -1.83 1.18
N ALA A 502 -2.43 -0.64 1.79
CA ALA A 502 -2.32 -0.52 3.24
C ALA A 502 -3.27 -1.50 3.95
N PRO A 503 -2.85 -2.14 5.06
CA PRO A 503 -3.68 -3.07 5.79
C PRO A 503 -4.92 -2.37 6.34
N GLY A 504 -6.06 -3.03 6.21
CA GLY A 504 -7.32 -2.55 6.77
C GLY A 504 -7.28 -2.51 8.30
N GLY A 505 -8.02 -1.56 8.87
CA GLY A 505 -8.25 -1.47 10.30
C GLY A 505 -7.40 -0.42 11.02
N ALA A 506 -7.54 -0.37 12.35
CA ALA A 506 -6.78 0.51 13.21
C ALA A 506 -5.47 -0.16 13.64
N LEU A 507 -4.36 0.49 13.32
CA LEU A 507 -3.03 0.02 13.67
C LEU A 507 -2.70 0.43 15.11
N VAL A 508 -2.45 -0.56 15.95
CA VAL A 508 -2.01 -0.39 17.33
C VAL A 508 -0.52 -0.73 17.40
N HIS A 509 0.29 0.25 17.75
CA HIS A 509 1.72 0.11 17.94
C HIS A 509 2.07 0.19 19.42
N TYR A 510 2.99 -0.65 19.89
CA TYR A 510 3.48 -0.64 21.27
C TYR A 510 4.93 -1.11 21.34
N TRP A 511 5.66 -0.61 22.32
CA TRP A 511 7.03 -1.00 22.61
C TRP A 511 7.09 -1.91 23.83
N LEU A 512 7.84 -2.99 23.74
CA LEU A 512 8.19 -3.85 24.88
C LEU A 512 9.69 -3.75 25.16
N PRO A 513 10.11 -3.55 26.41
CA PRO A 513 11.53 -3.45 26.74
C PRO A 513 12.26 -4.77 26.54
N GLU A 514 13.59 -4.68 26.43
CA GLU A 514 14.44 -5.87 26.38
C GLU A 514 14.23 -6.74 27.63
N GLY A 515 14.18 -8.07 27.43
CA GLY A 515 13.93 -9.01 28.52
C GLY A 515 12.50 -9.07 29.05
N PHE A 516 11.52 -8.40 28.41
CA PHE A 516 10.10 -8.52 28.76
C PHE A 516 9.66 -10.00 28.83
N LYS A 517 8.99 -10.37 29.92
CA LYS A 517 8.38 -11.68 30.15
C LYS A 517 6.95 -11.49 30.63
N GLY A 518 5.98 -12.05 29.91
CA GLY A 518 4.58 -11.96 30.28
C GLY A 518 3.66 -12.08 29.07
N SER A 519 2.36 -12.04 29.33
CA SER A 519 1.35 -11.88 28.30
C SER A 519 1.12 -10.41 27.97
N VAL A 520 0.69 -10.16 26.75
CA VAL A 520 0.15 -8.88 26.29
C VAL A 520 -1.33 -9.04 26.01
N ARG A 521 -2.14 -8.12 26.55
CA ARG A 521 -3.56 -8.01 26.25
C ARG A 521 -3.87 -6.64 25.67
N LEU A 522 -4.67 -6.63 24.60
CA LEU A 522 -5.19 -5.43 23.98
C LEU A 522 -6.71 -5.43 24.10
N ARG A 523 -7.26 -4.38 24.70
CA ARG A 523 -8.70 -4.16 24.85
C ARG A 523 -9.11 -2.92 24.07
N ILE A 524 -10.18 -3.04 23.31
CA ILE A 524 -10.80 -1.90 22.62
C ILE A 524 -12.11 -1.58 23.32
N LEU A 525 -12.26 -0.32 23.72
CA LEU A 525 -13.44 0.21 24.39
C LEU A 525 -14.12 1.25 23.51
N ASP A 526 -15.45 1.29 23.55
CA ASP A 526 -16.22 2.39 22.94
C ASP A 526 -16.16 3.68 23.78
N ALA A 527 -16.78 4.74 23.28
CA ALA A 527 -16.88 6.03 23.97
C ALA A 527 -17.59 5.97 25.34
N LYS A 528 -18.31 4.90 25.67
CA LYS A 528 -18.98 4.67 26.96
C LYS A 528 -18.16 3.77 27.89
N GLY A 529 -16.95 3.37 27.50
CA GLY A 529 -16.10 2.46 28.26
C GLY A 529 -16.51 0.98 28.16
N ARG A 530 -17.44 0.63 27.25
CA ARG A 530 -17.84 -0.77 27.05
C ARG A 530 -16.82 -1.47 26.18
N GLU A 531 -16.45 -2.68 26.58
CA GLU A 531 -15.52 -3.51 25.82
C GLU A 531 -16.14 -4.00 24.50
N ILE A 532 -15.40 -3.80 23.42
CA ILE A 532 -15.75 -4.18 22.05
C ILE A 532 -14.97 -5.42 21.62
N ARG A 533 -13.69 -5.46 21.99
CA ARG A 533 -12.76 -6.53 21.65
C ARG A 533 -11.70 -6.67 22.75
N LEU A 534 -11.37 -7.91 23.09
CA LEU A 534 -10.20 -8.27 23.89
C LEU A 534 -9.42 -9.33 23.10
N VAL A 535 -8.11 -9.14 22.97
CA VAL A 535 -7.19 -10.13 22.40
C VAL A 535 -6.01 -10.30 23.33
N ASP A 536 -5.67 -11.55 23.62
CA ASP A 536 -4.56 -11.93 24.49
C ASP A 536 -3.54 -12.78 23.72
N SER A 537 -2.27 -12.47 23.91
CA SER A 537 -1.12 -13.21 23.34
C SER A 537 -1.14 -14.72 23.64
N SER A 538 -1.71 -15.13 24.77
CA SER A 538 -1.77 -16.52 25.26
C SER A 538 -2.81 -17.38 24.55
N LEU A 539 -3.67 -16.80 23.71
CA LEU A 539 -4.74 -17.52 23.00
C LEU A 539 -4.19 -18.38 21.86
N THR A 540 -3.50 -19.47 22.17
CA THR A 540 -2.80 -20.36 21.22
C THR A 540 -3.66 -20.94 20.11
N GLN A 541 -4.98 -20.92 20.27
CA GLN A 541 -5.96 -21.31 19.27
C GLN A 541 -6.13 -20.31 18.11
N LEU A 542 -5.80 -19.02 18.29
CA LEU A 542 -5.87 -18.02 17.22
C LEU A 542 -4.61 -18.09 16.33
N PRO A 543 -4.63 -17.75 15.04
CA PRO A 543 -3.39 -17.60 14.28
C PRO A 543 -2.44 -16.57 14.92
N THR A 544 -1.11 -16.78 14.84
CA THR A 544 -0.11 -15.87 15.41
C THR A 544 -0.30 -14.41 14.93
N ALA A 545 -0.63 -14.22 13.65
CA ALA A 545 -0.91 -12.91 13.07
C ALA A 545 -2.14 -12.18 13.67
N LYS A 546 -3.05 -12.92 14.32
CA LYS A 546 -4.26 -12.36 14.97
C LYS A 546 -4.06 -12.06 16.46
N ARG A 547 -2.86 -12.28 17.01
CA ARG A 547 -2.54 -12.08 18.43
C ARG A 547 -1.50 -10.99 18.60
N PRO A 548 -1.52 -10.25 19.73
CA PRO A 548 -0.43 -9.33 20.04
C PRO A 548 0.87 -10.12 20.26
N SER A 549 1.95 -9.61 19.66
CA SER A 549 3.30 -10.15 19.82
C SER A 549 3.89 -9.77 21.18
N VAL A 550 4.72 -10.66 21.71
CA VAL A 550 5.46 -10.45 22.97
C VAL A 550 6.95 -10.24 22.73
N LYS A 551 7.36 -10.03 21.47
CA LYS A 551 8.76 -9.80 21.09
C LYS A 551 9.24 -8.46 21.66
N PRO A 552 10.43 -8.39 22.28
CA PRO A 552 11.03 -7.10 22.64
C PRO A 552 11.16 -6.16 21.43
N GLY A 553 11.03 -4.87 21.66
CA GLY A 553 11.05 -3.82 20.64
C GLY A 553 9.65 -3.36 20.22
N LEU A 554 9.58 -2.76 19.02
CA LEU A 554 8.34 -2.24 18.46
C LEU A 554 7.49 -3.39 17.91
N ASN A 555 6.25 -3.46 18.38
CA ASN A 555 5.24 -4.41 17.95
C ASN A 555 4.07 -3.69 17.31
N ARG A 556 3.39 -4.42 16.42
CA ARG A 556 2.25 -3.94 15.65
C ARG A 556 1.12 -4.96 15.70
N TRP A 557 -0.10 -4.50 15.90
CA TRP A 557 -1.32 -5.29 15.80
C TRP A 557 -2.41 -4.49 15.08
N SER A 558 -3.15 -5.11 14.16
CA SER A 558 -4.26 -4.46 13.44
C SER A 558 -5.60 -4.90 14.01
N TRP A 559 -6.40 -3.94 14.46
CA TRP A 559 -7.81 -4.17 14.76
C TRP A 559 -8.65 -3.94 13.51
N ASP A 560 -9.34 -4.98 13.05
CA ASP A 560 -10.25 -4.98 11.89
C ASP A 560 -11.51 -4.10 12.03
N LEU A 561 -11.60 -3.30 13.11
CA LEU A 561 -12.74 -2.43 13.44
C LEU A 561 -14.03 -3.21 13.70
N ARG A 562 -13.94 -4.47 14.12
CA ARG A 562 -15.11 -5.30 14.40
C ARG A 562 -15.26 -5.63 15.87
N HIS A 563 -16.52 -5.78 16.26
CA HIS A 563 -16.90 -6.42 17.51
C HIS A 563 -16.47 -7.90 17.53
N ARG A 564 -16.55 -8.55 18.69
CA ARG A 564 -16.48 -10.02 18.75
C ARG A 564 -17.55 -10.65 17.85
N GLY A 565 -17.17 -11.73 17.17
CA GLY A 565 -18.10 -12.57 16.43
C GLY A 565 -19.13 -13.27 17.30
N PRO A 566 -20.20 -13.80 16.68
CA PRO A 566 -21.20 -14.62 17.37
C PRO A 566 -20.60 -15.96 17.82
N THR A 567 -21.29 -16.66 18.73
CA THR A 567 -20.96 -18.04 19.08
C THR A 567 -20.96 -18.93 17.82
N SER A 568 -19.89 -19.69 17.59
CA SER A 568 -19.81 -20.63 16.46
C SER A 568 -20.56 -21.93 16.74
N LEU A 569 -21.00 -22.61 15.66
CA LEU A 569 -21.46 -23.99 15.77
C LEU A 569 -20.31 -24.91 16.19
N ASP A 570 -20.55 -25.78 17.17
CA ASP A 570 -19.59 -26.77 17.62
C ASP A 570 -19.53 -27.92 16.61
N LYS A 571 -18.44 -27.91 15.82
CA LYS A 571 -18.21 -28.91 14.78
C LYS A 571 -18.03 -30.33 15.34
N SER A 572 -17.65 -30.48 16.62
CA SER A 572 -17.55 -31.80 17.27
C SER A 572 -18.91 -32.47 17.51
N LEU A 573 -19.99 -31.68 17.43
CA LEU A 573 -21.37 -32.15 17.55
C LEU A 573 -21.98 -32.52 16.19
N MET A 574 -21.27 -32.28 15.08
CA MET A 574 -21.73 -32.60 13.74
C MET A 574 -21.31 -34.02 13.33
N THR A 575 -22.26 -34.80 12.84
CA THR A 575 -21.96 -36.10 12.22
C THR A 575 -21.78 -35.89 10.72
N ARG A 576 -20.57 -36.09 10.21
CA ARG A 576 -20.28 -36.02 8.77
C ARG A 576 -20.01 -37.41 8.22
N ARG A 577 -20.54 -37.71 7.03
CA ARG A 577 -20.20 -38.95 6.31
C ARG A 577 -18.84 -38.86 5.64
N ASN A 578 -18.51 -37.68 5.13
CA ASN A 578 -17.32 -37.43 4.34
C ASN A 578 -16.55 -36.22 4.88
N GLN A 579 -15.23 -36.24 4.72
CA GLN A 579 -14.41 -35.05 4.94
C GLN A 579 -14.59 -34.09 3.75
N PRO A 580 -14.96 -32.81 3.97
CA PRO A 580 -15.13 -31.87 2.88
C PRO A 580 -13.78 -31.56 2.21
N LEU A 581 -13.78 -31.56 0.88
CA LEU A 581 -12.63 -31.13 0.07
C LEU A 581 -12.50 -29.59 0.03
N ALA A 582 -13.60 -28.88 0.32
CA ALA A 582 -13.59 -27.43 0.47
C ALA A 582 -13.21 -27.06 1.91
N ALA A 583 -12.28 -26.12 2.06
CA ALA A 583 -11.94 -25.56 3.36
C ALA A 583 -13.17 -24.85 3.95
N GLU A 584 -13.44 -25.10 5.23
CA GLU A 584 -14.46 -24.36 5.96
C GLU A 584 -13.87 -23.09 6.55
N SER A 585 -14.65 -22.02 6.63
CA SER A 585 -14.24 -20.85 7.40
C SER A 585 -14.16 -21.23 8.88
N GLU A 586 -13.14 -20.70 9.57
CA GLU A 586 -12.91 -20.90 11.01
C GLU A 586 -13.31 -19.68 11.84
N ASP A 587 -13.41 -18.50 11.22
CA ASP A 587 -13.72 -17.24 11.89
C ASP A 587 -15.10 -16.74 11.52
N LEU A 588 -15.90 -16.42 12.54
CA LEU A 588 -17.10 -15.61 12.40
C LEU A 588 -16.76 -14.20 12.85
N ASP A 589 -16.73 -13.26 11.92
CA ASP A 589 -16.43 -11.87 12.20
C ASP A 589 -17.68 -11.15 12.74
N GLY A 590 -17.50 -10.31 13.77
CA GLY A 590 -18.58 -9.50 14.32
C GLY A 590 -18.94 -8.29 13.45
N PRO A 591 -19.97 -7.51 13.84
CA PRO A 591 -20.33 -6.29 13.13
C PRO A 591 -19.18 -5.27 13.18
N VAL A 592 -19.04 -4.46 12.13
CA VAL A 592 -18.10 -3.33 12.08
C VAL A 592 -18.62 -2.22 12.99
N VAL A 593 -17.72 -1.59 13.75
CA VAL A 593 -18.06 -0.50 14.66
C VAL A 593 -18.45 0.78 13.94
N ASN A 594 -19.26 1.64 14.57
CA ASN A 594 -19.66 2.92 13.98
C ASN A 594 -18.52 3.96 14.02
N PRO A 595 -18.50 4.95 13.11
CA PRO A 595 -17.64 6.11 13.28
C PRO A 595 -17.89 6.77 14.64
N GLY A 596 -16.81 7.11 15.35
CA GLY A 596 -16.85 7.57 16.74
C GLY A 596 -15.51 7.45 17.45
N ARG A 597 -15.50 7.79 18.75
CA ARG A 597 -14.30 7.70 19.59
C ARG A 597 -14.16 6.31 20.21
N TYR A 598 -12.93 5.81 20.22
CA TYR A 598 -12.55 4.53 20.81
C TYR A 598 -11.32 4.70 21.69
N THR A 599 -11.14 3.75 22.60
CA THR A 599 -9.96 3.67 23.47
C THR A 599 -9.32 2.32 23.28
N VAL A 600 -8.01 2.29 23.07
CA VAL A 600 -7.21 1.07 23.20
C VAL A 600 -6.56 1.06 24.57
N VAL A 601 -6.63 -0.08 25.26
CA VAL A 601 -5.93 -0.33 26.52
C VAL A 601 -4.94 -1.47 26.27
N LEU A 602 -3.66 -1.19 26.51
CA LEU A 602 -2.57 -2.14 26.52
C LEU A 602 -2.31 -2.58 27.95
N GLU A 603 -2.37 -3.88 28.20
CA GLU A 603 -1.97 -4.49 29.46
C GLU A 603 -0.78 -5.41 29.18
N ALA A 604 0.38 -5.12 29.77
CA ALA A 604 1.62 -5.84 29.57
C ALA A 604 2.31 -6.05 30.93
N GLY A 605 2.22 -7.28 31.47
CA GLY A 605 2.63 -7.54 32.85
C GLY A 605 1.74 -6.77 33.84
N GLU A 606 2.37 -5.98 34.72
CA GLU A 606 1.67 -5.13 35.70
C GLU A 606 1.29 -3.75 35.15
N GLN A 607 1.75 -3.40 33.95
CA GLN A 607 1.51 -2.08 33.35
C GLN A 607 0.20 -2.07 32.55
N SER A 608 -0.58 -1.01 32.73
CA SER A 608 -1.80 -0.73 31.96
C SER A 608 -1.73 0.69 31.40
N LEU A 609 -1.72 0.80 30.07
CA LEU A 609 -1.64 2.06 29.33
C LEU A 609 -2.86 2.18 28.45
N GLN A 610 -3.36 3.41 28.25
CA GLN A 610 -4.50 3.66 27.39
C GLN A 610 -4.24 4.81 26.42
N ALA A 611 -4.82 4.72 25.23
CA ALA A 611 -4.78 5.77 24.22
C ALA A 611 -6.13 5.88 23.51
N HIS A 612 -6.44 7.08 23.03
CA HIS A 612 -7.71 7.39 22.37
C HIS A 612 -7.49 7.68 20.88
N PHE A 613 -8.41 7.23 20.04
CA PHE A 613 -8.42 7.51 18.61
C PHE A 613 -9.87 7.56 18.09
N ALA A 614 -10.08 8.10 16.90
CA ALA A 614 -11.37 8.06 16.22
C ALA A 614 -11.38 7.04 15.08
N VAL A 615 -12.50 6.35 14.94
CA VAL A 615 -12.90 5.75 13.67
C VAL A 615 -13.69 6.81 12.92
N ILE A 616 -13.20 7.24 11.76
CA ILE A 616 -13.85 8.26 10.92
C ILE A 616 -14.50 7.61 9.70
N LYS A 617 -15.55 8.24 9.18
CA LYS A 617 -16.21 7.75 7.96
C LYS A 617 -15.29 7.86 6.74
N ASP A 618 -15.47 6.98 5.77
CA ASP A 618 -14.89 7.18 4.44
C ASP A 618 -15.37 8.53 3.87
N PRO A 619 -14.46 9.44 3.49
CA PRO A 619 -14.82 10.78 3.01
C PRO A 619 -15.62 10.76 1.70
N ARG A 620 -15.61 9.64 0.95
CA ARG A 620 -16.43 9.46 -0.25
C ARG A 620 -17.88 9.12 0.08
N VAL A 621 -18.15 8.62 1.29
CA VAL A 621 -19.48 8.19 1.73
C VAL A 621 -20.30 9.38 2.25
N LYS A 622 -21.50 9.54 1.69
CA LYS A 622 -22.44 10.61 2.01
C LYS A 622 -23.39 10.28 3.17
N ALA A 623 -23.39 9.04 3.64
CA ALA A 623 -24.22 8.60 4.77
C ALA A 623 -24.01 9.49 6.02
N SER A 624 -25.11 9.75 6.72
CA SER A 624 -25.11 10.52 7.97
C SER A 624 -24.72 9.65 9.17
N GLN A 625 -24.29 10.26 10.27
CA GLN A 625 -24.01 9.53 11.52
C GLN A 625 -25.21 8.67 11.97
N ARG A 626 -26.43 9.19 11.82
CA ARG A 626 -27.67 8.46 12.10
C ARG A 626 -27.84 7.20 11.25
N ALA A 627 -27.41 7.23 9.99
CA ALA A 627 -27.45 6.06 9.11
C ALA A 627 -26.52 4.94 9.62
N PHE A 628 -25.30 5.29 10.03
CA PHE A 628 -24.38 4.36 10.68
C PHE A 628 -24.96 3.78 11.98
N GLU A 629 -25.58 4.62 12.81
CA GLU A 629 -26.23 4.17 14.06
C GLU A 629 -27.38 3.19 13.79
N GLN A 630 -28.23 3.47 12.80
CA GLN A 630 -29.31 2.57 12.39
C GLN A 630 -28.79 1.24 11.86
N GLN A 631 -27.74 1.28 11.04
CA GLN A 631 -27.09 0.07 10.53
C GLN A 631 -26.46 -0.74 11.66
N GLY A 632 -25.66 -0.11 12.51
CA GLY A 632 -24.98 -0.75 13.63
C GLY A 632 -25.97 -1.37 14.62
N ALA A 633 -27.10 -0.70 14.89
CA ALA A 633 -28.16 -1.24 15.74
C ALA A 633 -28.79 -2.51 15.15
N LEU A 634 -29.13 -2.49 13.85
CA LEU A 634 -29.71 -3.66 13.19
C LEU A 634 -28.71 -4.81 13.11
N LEU A 635 -27.44 -4.53 12.77
CA LEU A 635 -26.40 -5.55 12.75
C LEU A 635 -26.19 -6.16 14.15
N ALA A 636 -26.17 -5.35 15.21
CA ALA A 636 -26.06 -5.87 16.57
C ALA A 636 -27.20 -6.84 16.93
N GLN A 637 -28.44 -6.54 16.49
CA GLN A 637 -29.59 -7.44 16.67
C GLN A 637 -29.41 -8.75 15.88
N LEU A 638 -29.06 -8.67 14.59
CA LEU A 638 -28.88 -9.84 13.73
C LEU A 638 -27.76 -10.76 14.23
N TYR A 639 -26.61 -10.20 14.60
CA TYR A 639 -25.49 -10.96 15.15
C TYR A 639 -25.81 -11.55 16.53
N GLY A 640 -26.51 -10.82 17.39
CA GLY A 640 -26.98 -11.34 18.67
C GLY A 640 -27.93 -12.52 18.50
N GLN A 641 -28.86 -12.42 17.53
CA GLN A 641 -29.76 -13.51 17.21
C GLN A 641 -29.03 -14.73 16.66
N TRP A 642 -28.05 -14.51 15.78
CA TRP A 642 -27.25 -15.58 15.22
C TRP A 642 -26.46 -16.33 16.30
N SER A 643 -25.87 -15.62 17.27
CA SER A 643 -25.21 -16.24 18.43
C SER A 643 -26.16 -17.13 19.22
N ARG A 644 -27.36 -16.62 19.53
CA ARG A 644 -28.38 -17.38 20.26
C ARG A 644 -28.89 -18.59 19.49
N LEU A 645 -29.05 -18.46 18.18
CA LEU A 645 -29.40 -19.57 17.30
C LEU A 645 -28.34 -20.67 17.36
N ASN A 646 -27.05 -20.31 17.25
CA ASN A 646 -25.94 -21.26 17.30
C ASN A 646 -25.81 -21.92 18.69
N GLU A 647 -26.01 -21.17 19.77
CA GLU A 647 -26.07 -21.71 21.13
C GLU A 647 -27.22 -22.71 21.30
N GLY A 648 -28.41 -22.38 20.77
CA GLY A 648 -29.56 -23.28 20.75
C GLY A 648 -29.28 -24.58 19.99
N ILE A 649 -28.68 -24.48 18.80
CA ILE A 649 -28.28 -25.66 18.00
C ILE A 649 -27.25 -26.50 18.76
N ASN A 650 -26.21 -25.88 19.33
CA ASN A 650 -25.17 -26.59 20.07
C ASN A 650 -25.77 -27.33 21.28
N HIS A 651 -26.63 -26.68 22.04
CA HIS A 651 -27.31 -27.30 23.18
C HIS A 651 -28.19 -28.46 22.73
N LEU A 652 -29.01 -28.27 21.70
CA LEU A 652 -29.85 -29.31 21.11
C LEU A 652 -29.02 -30.52 20.64
N ARG A 653 -27.91 -30.30 19.95
CA ARG A 653 -27.05 -31.38 19.45
C ARG A 653 -26.36 -32.14 20.58
N THR A 654 -25.98 -31.45 21.65
CA THR A 654 -25.48 -32.09 22.87
C THR A 654 -26.52 -33.02 23.47
N ILE A 655 -27.78 -32.57 23.60
CA ILE A 655 -28.88 -33.42 24.09
C ILE A 655 -29.10 -34.61 23.15
N LYS A 656 -29.14 -34.41 21.83
CA LYS A 656 -29.30 -35.51 20.85
C LYS A 656 -28.18 -36.55 20.97
N ARG A 657 -26.93 -36.12 21.14
CA ARG A 657 -25.79 -37.02 21.35
C ARG A 657 -25.93 -37.83 22.65
N GLN A 658 -26.38 -37.19 23.73
CA GLN A 658 -26.66 -37.86 25.01
C GLN A 658 -27.82 -38.87 24.88
N LEU A 659 -28.90 -38.53 24.17
CA LEU A 659 -30.02 -39.43 23.88
C LEU A 659 -29.58 -40.65 23.06
N ALA A 660 -28.74 -40.44 22.04
CA ALA A 660 -28.18 -41.52 21.23
C ALA A 660 -27.29 -42.47 22.05
N GLY A 661 -26.53 -41.93 23.02
CA GLY A 661 -25.74 -42.73 23.96
C GLY A 661 -26.58 -43.50 24.99
N LEU A 662 -27.75 -42.98 25.36
CA LEU A 662 -28.69 -43.61 26.28
C LEU A 662 -29.49 -44.74 25.62
N ALA A 663 -29.88 -44.59 24.35
CA ALA A 663 -30.78 -45.53 23.67
C ALA A 663 -30.35 -47.02 23.73
N PRO A 664 -29.06 -47.39 23.56
CA PRO A 664 -28.59 -48.77 23.70
C PRO A 664 -28.67 -49.33 25.12
N ARG A 665 -28.71 -48.47 26.15
CA ARG A 665 -28.76 -48.86 27.57
C ARG A 665 -30.18 -49.19 28.05
N LEU A 666 -31.20 -48.89 27.23
CA LEU A 666 -32.61 -49.10 27.57
C LEU A 666 -33.10 -50.50 27.12
N ASN A 667 -33.40 -51.38 28.07
CA ASN A 667 -33.82 -52.77 27.84
C ASN A 667 -35.34 -52.93 27.60
N ALA A 668 -35.80 -54.18 27.41
CA ALA A 668 -37.21 -54.56 27.23
C ALA A 668 -38.17 -53.95 28.27
N ALA A 669 -37.76 -53.86 29.53
CA ALA A 669 -38.55 -53.32 30.63
C ALA A 669 -38.72 -51.78 30.58
N SER A 670 -37.91 -51.08 29.76
CA SER A 670 -37.88 -49.62 29.66
C SER A 670 -38.68 -49.09 28.44
N LYS A 671 -39.81 -49.72 28.10
CA LYS A 671 -40.59 -49.37 26.89
C LYS A 671 -41.10 -47.92 26.90
N ALA A 672 -41.60 -47.43 28.04
CA ALA A 672 -42.09 -46.07 28.19
C ALA A 672 -40.96 -45.03 28.01
N LEU A 673 -39.81 -45.26 28.64
CA LEU A 673 -38.60 -44.44 28.50
C LEU A 673 -38.11 -44.39 27.04
N ARG A 674 -38.08 -45.52 26.34
CA ARG A 674 -37.72 -45.56 24.91
C ARG A 674 -38.66 -44.72 24.05
N SER A 675 -39.97 -44.80 24.30
CA SER A 675 -40.94 -43.96 23.60
C SER A 675 -40.72 -42.47 23.84
N GLN A 676 -40.39 -42.08 25.09
CA GLN A 676 -40.09 -40.68 25.43
C GLN A 676 -38.80 -40.20 24.75
N VAL A 677 -37.73 -41.02 24.78
CA VAL A 677 -36.46 -40.73 24.08
C VAL A 677 -36.69 -40.51 22.59
N THR A 678 -37.39 -41.43 21.92
CA THR A 678 -37.66 -41.32 20.48
C THR A 678 -38.55 -40.10 20.15
N SER A 679 -39.52 -39.78 21.01
CA SER A 679 -40.38 -38.60 20.82
C SER A 679 -39.60 -37.29 20.97
N LEU A 680 -38.72 -37.22 21.98
CA LEU A 680 -37.86 -36.07 22.21
C LEU A 680 -36.86 -35.90 21.07
N GLU A 681 -36.19 -36.97 20.65
CA GLU A 681 -35.25 -36.95 19.52
C GLU A 681 -35.91 -36.48 18.22
N ARG A 682 -37.15 -36.92 17.96
CA ARG A 682 -37.94 -36.47 16.80
C ARG A 682 -38.25 -34.98 16.87
N SER A 683 -38.66 -34.49 18.05
CA SER A 683 -39.01 -33.08 18.26
C SER A 683 -37.78 -32.18 18.10
N LEU A 684 -36.66 -32.55 18.73
CA LEU A 684 -35.38 -31.86 18.56
C LEU A 684 -34.92 -31.88 17.09
N SER A 685 -35.02 -33.01 16.40
CA SER A 685 -34.62 -33.09 14.99
C SER A 685 -35.50 -32.25 14.06
N ALA A 686 -36.79 -32.11 14.36
CA ALA A 686 -37.69 -31.23 13.61
C ALA A 686 -37.30 -29.75 13.79
N ILE A 687 -36.96 -29.33 15.01
CA ILE A 687 -36.49 -27.97 15.30
C ILE A 687 -35.14 -27.71 14.62
N GLU A 688 -34.19 -28.64 14.74
CA GLU A 688 -32.86 -28.51 14.12
C GLU A 688 -32.96 -28.30 12.60
N ALA A 689 -33.84 -29.05 11.92
CA ALA A 689 -34.02 -28.97 10.47
C ALA A 689 -34.63 -27.64 9.98
N VAL A 690 -35.21 -26.83 10.87
CA VAL A 690 -35.65 -25.45 10.55
C VAL A 690 -34.52 -24.46 10.84
N LEU A 691 -33.77 -24.66 11.92
CA LEU A 691 -32.70 -23.77 12.33
C LEU A 691 -31.48 -23.85 11.41
N VAL A 692 -31.12 -25.05 10.94
CA VAL A 692 -29.90 -25.30 10.14
C VAL A 692 -30.10 -26.42 9.12
N ASP A 693 -29.39 -26.34 8.00
CA ASP A 693 -29.31 -27.44 7.03
C ASP A 693 -28.54 -28.64 7.61
N VAL A 694 -29.28 -29.61 8.13
CA VAL A 694 -28.75 -30.86 8.70
C VAL A 694 -28.14 -31.81 7.66
N LYS A 695 -28.32 -31.56 6.37
CA LYS A 695 -27.77 -32.39 5.28
C LYS A 695 -26.44 -31.84 4.75
N ARG A 696 -25.99 -30.68 5.23
CA ARG A 696 -24.74 -30.04 4.80
C ARG A 696 -23.52 -30.89 5.15
N GLU A 697 -22.83 -31.40 4.14
CA GLU A 697 -21.55 -32.11 4.28
C GLU A 697 -20.35 -31.24 3.87
N SER A 698 -20.58 -30.21 3.06
CA SER A 698 -19.59 -29.27 2.55
C SER A 698 -20.11 -27.83 2.56
N PRO A 699 -19.26 -26.80 2.71
CA PRO A 699 -19.63 -25.40 2.55
C PRO A 699 -20.38 -25.07 1.24
N ARG A 700 -20.19 -25.86 0.17
CA ARG A 700 -20.86 -25.66 -1.12
C ARG A 700 -22.21 -26.34 -1.25
N ASP A 701 -22.63 -27.15 -0.27
CA ASP A 701 -23.95 -27.80 -0.29
C ASP A 701 -25.11 -26.80 -0.05
N VAL A 702 -24.80 -25.53 0.28
CA VAL A 702 -25.76 -24.40 0.26
C VAL A 702 -26.56 -24.31 -1.05
N LEU A 703 -26.05 -24.88 -2.15
CA LEU A 703 -26.74 -24.91 -3.45
C LEU A 703 -27.62 -26.16 -3.67
N ARG A 704 -27.54 -27.17 -2.78
CA ARG A 704 -28.21 -28.47 -2.96
C ARG A 704 -29.45 -28.64 -2.09
N HIS A 705 -29.51 -27.94 -0.97
CA HIS A 705 -30.56 -28.08 0.03
C HIS A 705 -31.15 -26.72 0.38
N PRO A 706 -32.44 -26.67 0.77
CA PRO A 706 -33.04 -25.43 1.27
C PRO A 706 -32.25 -24.88 2.47
N ALA A 707 -32.07 -23.56 2.48
CA ALA A 707 -31.38 -22.84 3.54
C ALA A 707 -32.12 -22.95 4.89
N GLY A 708 -31.35 -23.09 5.97
CA GLY A 708 -31.84 -22.94 7.33
C GLY A 708 -32.04 -21.48 7.73
N LEU A 709 -32.59 -21.24 8.91
CA LEU A 709 -32.64 -19.88 9.49
C LEU A 709 -31.23 -19.34 9.80
N ASP A 710 -30.24 -20.20 10.02
CA ASP A 710 -28.83 -19.83 10.17
C ASP A 710 -28.28 -19.17 8.90
N ASP A 711 -28.40 -19.82 7.74
CA ASP A 711 -27.97 -19.28 6.45
C ASP A 711 -28.72 -17.99 6.12
N THR A 712 -30.03 -17.99 6.38
CA THR A 712 -30.88 -16.83 6.10
C THR A 712 -30.43 -15.60 6.90
N LEU A 713 -30.06 -15.79 8.17
CA LEU A 713 -29.48 -14.72 8.99
C LEU A 713 -28.12 -14.25 8.46
N VAL A 714 -27.25 -15.18 8.06
CA VAL A 714 -25.91 -14.85 7.51
C VAL A 714 -26.02 -14.03 6.23
N ASP A 715 -26.92 -14.42 5.33
CA ASP A 715 -27.17 -13.68 4.09
C ASP A 715 -27.74 -12.29 4.39
N LEU A 716 -28.67 -12.18 5.33
CA LEU A 716 -29.25 -10.90 5.72
C LEU A 716 -28.24 -9.96 6.38
N ILE A 717 -27.34 -10.49 7.21
CA ILE A 717 -26.19 -9.74 7.76
C ILE A 717 -25.34 -9.18 6.61
N SER A 718 -25.09 -9.98 5.57
CA SER A 718 -24.34 -9.54 4.40
C SER A 718 -25.07 -8.41 3.65
N VAL A 719 -26.38 -8.55 3.43
CA VAL A 719 -27.23 -7.51 2.81
C VAL A 719 -27.13 -6.18 3.56
N VAL A 720 -27.15 -6.21 4.90
CA VAL A 720 -27.09 -4.99 5.71
C VAL A 720 -25.67 -4.43 5.79
N SER A 721 -24.63 -5.27 5.76
CA SER A 721 -23.25 -4.87 6.12
C SER A 721 -22.34 -4.49 4.96
N ILE A 722 -22.70 -4.73 3.71
CA ILE A 722 -21.82 -4.53 2.54
C ILE A 722 -21.42 -3.06 2.33
N ALA A 723 -22.37 -2.13 2.49
CA ALA A 723 -22.15 -0.70 2.26
C ALA A 723 -22.35 0.09 3.55
N ASP A 724 -21.73 1.26 3.65
CA ASP A 724 -21.94 2.19 4.76
C ASP A 724 -23.15 3.09 4.47
N GLU A 725 -24.35 2.56 4.68
CA GLU A 725 -25.63 3.24 4.48
C GLU A 725 -26.67 2.81 5.53
N ALA A 726 -27.75 3.58 5.65
CA ALA A 726 -28.89 3.16 6.46
C ALA A 726 -29.50 1.87 5.87
N PRO A 727 -29.95 0.90 6.70
CA PRO A 727 -30.62 -0.28 6.18
C PRO A 727 -31.83 0.10 5.32
N THR A 728 -32.07 -0.64 4.24
CA THR A 728 -33.27 -0.43 3.42
C THR A 728 -34.53 -0.81 4.20
N HIS A 729 -35.69 -0.35 3.75
CA HIS A 729 -36.97 -0.73 4.37
C HIS A 729 -37.19 -2.25 4.30
N GLN A 730 -36.87 -2.87 3.16
CA GLN A 730 -36.99 -4.30 2.95
C GLN A 730 -36.02 -5.08 3.85
N ALA A 731 -34.77 -4.61 4.00
CA ALA A 731 -33.82 -5.26 4.91
C ALA A 731 -34.33 -5.25 6.35
N ARG A 732 -34.93 -4.14 6.82
CA ARG A 732 -35.58 -4.08 8.14
C ARG A 732 -36.77 -5.03 8.26
N GLN A 733 -37.70 -4.98 7.31
CA GLN A 733 -38.89 -5.82 7.34
C GLN A 733 -38.55 -7.32 7.34
N VAL A 734 -37.61 -7.75 6.49
CA VAL A 734 -37.14 -9.13 6.47
C VAL A 734 -36.40 -9.48 7.75
N SER A 735 -35.63 -8.55 8.33
CA SER A 735 -35.02 -8.75 9.64
C SER A 735 -36.06 -9.02 10.72
N ASP A 736 -37.10 -8.20 10.81
CA ASP A 736 -38.16 -8.38 11.82
C ASP A 736 -38.83 -9.76 11.68
N GLU A 737 -39.12 -10.21 10.45
CA GLU A 737 -39.70 -11.52 10.18
C GLU A 737 -38.76 -12.67 10.56
N ILE A 738 -37.49 -12.62 10.13
CA ILE A 738 -36.52 -13.69 10.38
C ILE A 738 -36.17 -13.75 11.87
N LEU A 739 -35.99 -12.62 12.54
CA LEU A 739 -35.77 -12.56 13.98
C LEU A 739 -36.94 -13.22 14.73
N ALA A 740 -38.18 -12.88 14.38
CA ALA A 740 -39.37 -13.49 14.99
C ALA A 740 -39.47 -15.01 14.74
N ARG A 741 -39.10 -15.48 13.54
CA ARG A 741 -39.08 -16.92 13.23
C ARG A 741 -38.03 -17.67 14.04
N VAL A 742 -36.84 -17.09 14.22
CA VAL A 742 -35.80 -17.69 15.07
C VAL A 742 -36.25 -17.74 16.52
N GLU A 743 -36.85 -16.67 17.04
CA GLU A 743 -37.44 -16.67 18.39
C GLU A 743 -38.48 -17.77 18.58
N ALA A 744 -39.38 -17.94 17.61
CA ALA A 744 -40.41 -18.97 17.68
C ALA A 744 -39.82 -20.38 17.75
N GLU A 745 -38.79 -20.68 16.95
CA GLU A 745 -38.11 -21.99 17.00
C GLU A 745 -37.28 -22.19 18.26
N LEU A 746 -36.57 -21.16 18.74
CA LEU A 746 -35.86 -21.21 20.03
C LEU A 746 -36.83 -21.37 21.21
N GLY A 747 -38.03 -20.78 21.12
CA GLY A 747 -39.11 -20.98 22.09
C GLY A 747 -39.62 -22.42 22.12
N LYS A 748 -39.79 -23.06 20.95
CA LYS A 748 -40.11 -24.50 20.87
C LYS A 748 -39.00 -25.36 21.47
N LEU A 749 -37.74 -25.03 21.20
CA LEU A 749 -36.60 -25.71 21.82
C LEU A 749 -36.63 -25.58 23.35
N HIS A 750 -36.84 -24.37 23.85
CA HIS A 750 -36.93 -24.12 25.29
C HIS A 750 -38.07 -24.90 25.95
N ALA A 751 -39.25 -24.96 25.33
CA ALA A 751 -40.37 -25.76 25.80
C ALA A 751 -40.05 -27.26 25.82
N CYS A 752 -39.41 -27.77 24.75
CA CYS A 752 -39.00 -29.17 24.65
C CYS A 752 -37.95 -29.53 25.72
N VAL A 753 -36.99 -28.65 25.99
CA VAL A 753 -36.00 -28.82 27.06
C VAL A 753 -36.63 -28.75 28.45
N THR A 754 -37.56 -27.83 28.68
CA THR A 754 -38.15 -27.61 30.01
C THR A 754 -39.16 -28.70 30.36
N HIS A 755 -40.03 -29.07 29.42
CA HIS A 755 -41.12 -30.01 29.66
C HIS A 755 -40.74 -31.45 29.31
N ASP A 756 -40.37 -31.71 28.06
CA ASP A 756 -40.18 -33.08 27.57
C ASP A 756 -38.90 -33.71 28.14
N LEU A 757 -37.78 -32.98 28.05
CA LEU A 757 -36.51 -33.42 28.65
C LEU A 757 -36.58 -33.41 30.19
N GLY A 758 -37.28 -32.44 30.79
CA GLY A 758 -37.53 -32.41 32.24
C GLY A 758 -38.31 -33.63 32.74
N ALA A 759 -39.37 -34.02 32.03
CA ALA A 759 -40.16 -35.22 32.30
C ALA A 759 -39.32 -36.50 32.11
N LEU A 760 -38.55 -36.58 31.02
CA LEU A 760 -37.65 -37.69 30.76
C LEU A 760 -36.59 -37.81 31.87
N ASN A 761 -35.96 -36.72 32.29
CA ASN A 761 -34.98 -36.70 33.38
C ASN A 761 -35.57 -37.15 34.71
N THR A 762 -36.84 -36.80 34.99
CA THR A 762 -37.55 -37.30 36.17
C THR A 762 -37.73 -38.82 36.12
N ALA A 763 -38.13 -39.35 34.95
CA ALA A 763 -38.27 -40.78 34.74
C ALA A 763 -36.91 -41.52 34.79
N LEU A 764 -35.84 -40.92 34.25
CA LEU A 764 -34.48 -41.47 34.31
C LEU A 764 -33.96 -41.57 35.75
N ARG A 765 -34.17 -40.53 36.57
CA ARG A 765 -33.84 -40.56 38.01
C ARG A 765 -34.56 -41.70 38.73
N GLN A 766 -35.85 -41.87 38.47
CA GLN A 766 -36.64 -42.96 39.06
C GLN A 766 -36.14 -44.35 38.62
N ALA A 767 -35.57 -44.45 37.42
CA ALA A 767 -34.97 -45.67 36.89
C ALA A 767 -33.50 -45.87 37.29
N GLY A 768 -32.91 -45.00 38.11
CA GLY A 768 -31.50 -45.06 38.51
C GLY A 768 -30.50 -44.79 37.38
N LEU A 769 -30.94 -44.10 36.33
CA LEU A 769 -30.11 -43.73 35.17
C LEU A 769 -29.64 -42.27 35.26
N GLU A 770 -28.54 -41.98 34.58
CA GLU A 770 -27.97 -40.63 34.49
C GLU A 770 -28.93 -39.68 33.76
N VAL A 771 -29.04 -38.44 34.26
CA VAL A 771 -29.87 -37.39 33.65
C VAL A 771 -29.12 -36.69 32.51
N LEU A 772 -29.87 -36.22 31.52
CA LEU A 772 -29.36 -35.60 30.30
C LEU A 772 -29.53 -34.06 30.36
N GLY A 773 -28.79 -33.32 29.53
CA GLY A 773 -28.92 -31.86 29.41
C GLY A 773 -28.19 -31.04 30.48
N LEU A 774 -27.29 -31.65 31.24
CA LEU A 774 -26.26 -30.90 31.99
C LEU A 774 -25.16 -30.48 31.00
N PRO A 775 -24.66 -29.22 31.09
CA PRO A 775 -23.62 -28.72 30.20
C PRO A 775 -22.32 -29.52 30.30
#